data_AF-A0AAD7G7T4-F1
#
_entry.id   AF-A0AAD7G7T4-F1
#
_cell.length_a   1.000
_cell.length_b   1.000
_cell.length_c   1.000
_cell.angle_alpha   90.00
_cell.angle_beta   90.00
_cell.angle_gamma   90.00
#
_symmetry.space_group_name_H-M   'P 1'
#
loop_
_entity.id
_entity.type
_entity.pdbx_description
1 polymer ?
#
loop_
_entity_poly.entity_id
_entity_poly.type
_entity_poly.pdbx_seq_one_letter_code
_entity_poly.pdbx_strand_id
1 'polypeptide(L)'
;MDTANLASLLLQLLAGNTQPLLAAAATGQASQPPAANTPAVLVASPPQTLPPATIHPSSAPQPLATTQIQPYQSLRAAPSVLLPPLPPLSSSSASTNLSSVVNQAQLSHSASSLPRQPTLTRRRPRTSAVAPPSLPRTLNISSCMTTVGGQPHLRTMNYIYPPQIGDSESDLYLMRFLKDTFLKTMREMGLVVLQTSPVSLALTDHIISLVQELRGRQIDILEPSSTSLLVHEEQPLIPLYVVNRGVPCPSDNQIRLRQSPVRPSCTIAEIAANRLQFAIPGLCIDTVEGLIIFASTSPNLTATFALPGPGQVPRPHHCLSQRLYTMFPRDRVHEQWLYADGDSSCGESDDDSNLGLELGDNDDWENLPHSPTPRDIPTRASVLRSSRAGDTQPTAPRAILQSPTSPNIPALPAAIWNNQWHPHSEVIHDSYQEDALCLAATSGTHTRSVMYKGESVSEAADDLLGALGRCVNDGDFTSVLSDDQTAIMPVYESGTQTIVSSGEGILHEVVHAAFIKTLTTTGPQWLTPRSDGKLSILFVRSLGFGSYTLWALMMIKGFAVDPIDVALLQFLFHDCNLHSLHPTFLSEWHPIVKNVLDHWKAGGPDGDVNIPLIASHLATFHNIEVSAVSTRDRETHEGLLVEMLYRSVIGSEPPLHPDLVALSRGFWLPCRNGFTFTQFIRSVLGGSDTFLVSVMTSVVGPLTLLSHISISPAPNLSELIRAAMGGESFTDILTDYFMGAGIPWPEAFKEAKHHFPDVVDLSLIDKPHFRAQI
;
A
#
# COMPACT_ATOMS: atom_id res chain seq x y z
N MET A 1 36.77 32.66 26.16
CA MET A 1 35.62 33.12 26.98
C MET A 1 35.38 32.07 28.03
N ASP A 2 35.13 32.45 29.28
CA ASP A 2 34.96 31.49 30.37
C ASP A 2 33.66 30.69 30.25
N THR A 3 33.78 29.37 30.40
CA THR A 3 32.67 28.40 30.30
C THR A 3 31.53 28.68 31.29
N ALA A 4 31.86 29.20 32.47
CA ALA A 4 30.89 29.59 33.50
C ALA A 4 29.88 30.65 33.01
N ASN A 5 30.30 31.56 32.13
CA ASN A 5 29.43 32.64 31.65
C ASN A 5 28.36 32.13 30.67
N LEU A 6 28.65 31.11 29.85
CA LEU A 6 27.67 30.57 28.90
C LEU A 6 26.58 29.74 29.61
N ALA A 7 26.98 28.91 30.59
CA ALA A 7 26.04 28.15 31.42
C ALA A 7 25.12 29.08 32.23
N SER A 8 25.66 30.17 32.80
CA SER A 8 24.87 31.19 33.50
C SER A 8 23.88 31.91 32.58
N LEU A 9 24.30 32.24 31.34
CA LEU A 9 23.44 32.89 30.35
C LEU A 9 22.27 31.99 29.90
N LEU A 10 22.53 30.70 29.68
CA LEU A 10 21.50 29.71 29.32
C LEU A 10 20.49 29.48 30.45
N LEU A 11 20.95 29.40 31.70
CA LEU A 11 20.07 29.34 32.88
C LEU A 11 19.22 30.61 33.04
N GLN A 12 19.76 31.80 32.75
CA GLN A 12 18.99 33.05 32.78
C GLN A 12 17.93 33.12 31.67
N LEU A 13 18.21 32.58 30.48
CA LEU A 13 17.24 32.52 29.37
C LEU A 13 16.11 31.52 29.64
N LEU A 14 16.41 30.38 30.27
CA LEU A 14 15.40 29.39 30.67
C LEU A 14 14.53 29.85 31.86
N ALA A 15 15.03 30.76 32.71
CA ALA A 15 14.34 31.22 33.91
C ALA A 15 13.21 32.25 33.67
N GLY A 16 12.93 32.65 32.42
CA GLY A 16 11.66 33.30 32.03
C GLY A 16 11.24 34.56 32.79
N ASN A 17 12.20 35.40 33.22
CA ASN A 17 11.91 36.48 34.16
C ASN A 17 11.49 37.79 33.46
N THR A 18 10.19 38.08 33.42
CA THR A 18 9.64 39.31 32.85
C THR A 18 9.56 40.44 33.88
N GLN A 19 10.38 41.49 33.76
CA GLN A 19 10.03 42.84 34.21
C GLN A 19 10.55 43.93 33.25
N PRO A 20 9.77 45.00 33.02
CA PRO A 20 10.15 46.09 32.12
C PRO A 20 10.85 47.23 32.86
N LEU A 21 11.83 47.88 32.22
CA LEU A 21 12.27 49.22 32.60
C LEU A 21 12.42 50.13 31.39
N LEU A 22 11.82 51.30 31.50
CA LEU A 22 11.70 52.32 30.48
C LEU A 22 12.89 53.29 30.50
N ALA A 23 13.23 53.77 29.29
CA ALA A 23 13.83 55.08 29.00
C ALA A 23 15.23 55.43 29.55
N ALA A 24 16.20 55.46 28.62
CA ALA A 24 17.10 56.61 28.48
C ALA A 24 17.40 56.82 26.99
N ALA A 25 17.23 58.05 26.50
CA ALA A 25 17.52 58.41 25.11
C ALA A 25 18.86 59.15 25.00
N ALA A 26 19.63 58.90 23.94
CA ALA A 26 20.44 59.94 23.27
C ALA A 26 21.06 59.44 21.94
N THR A 27 20.81 60.20 20.87
CA THR A 27 21.74 60.56 19.77
C THR A 27 22.69 59.52 19.14
N GLY A 28 22.68 59.41 17.80
CA GLY A 28 23.90 58.98 17.10
C GLY A 28 23.79 58.58 15.62
N GLN A 29 23.74 59.57 14.72
CA GLN A 29 24.27 59.55 13.33
C GLN A 29 23.85 58.43 12.34
N ALA A 30 23.33 58.89 11.21
CA ALA A 30 23.22 58.10 9.98
C ALA A 30 24.58 57.86 9.32
N SER A 31 24.73 56.71 8.67
CA SER A 31 25.73 56.48 7.63
C SER A 31 25.16 55.57 6.53
N GLN A 32 25.29 56.02 5.29
CA GLN A 32 25.00 55.20 4.10
C GLN A 32 26.11 54.16 3.91
N PRO A 33 25.80 53.04 3.23
CA PRO A 33 26.75 52.42 2.31
C PRO A 33 26.26 52.43 0.84
N PRO A 34 27.17 52.24 -0.13
CA PRO A 34 27.00 52.73 -1.49
C PRO A 34 26.49 51.68 -2.51
N ALA A 35 26.25 52.18 -3.73
CA ALA A 35 25.91 51.39 -4.92
C ALA A 35 27.14 50.76 -5.61
N ALA A 36 26.86 50.04 -6.71
CA ALA A 36 27.78 49.40 -7.68
C ALA A 36 28.31 48.01 -7.25
N ASN A 37 28.55 47.04 -8.15
CA ASN A 37 28.67 47.07 -9.61
C ASN A 37 27.97 45.89 -10.31
N THR A 38 27.54 46.11 -11.56
CA THR A 38 27.30 45.07 -12.57
C THR A 38 28.54 44.91 -13.43
N PRO A 39 28.87 43.70 -13.93
CA PRO A 39 29.64 43.61 -15.18
C PRO A 39 29.04 42.65 -16.22
N ALA A 40 28.83 43.24 -17.41
CA ALA A 40 29.17 42.71 -18.73
C ALA A 40 28.81 41.26 -19.12
N VAL A 41 27.75 41.19 -19.92
CA VAL A 41 27.52 40.27 -21.05
C VAL A 41 28.81 39.96 -21.83
N LEU A 42 29.00 38.70 -22.23
CA LEU A 42 29.84 38.30 -23.36
C LEU A 42 29.00 37.56 -24.41
N VAL A 43 29.09 38.04 -25.66
CA VAL A 43 28.33 37.53 -26.81
C VAL A 43 29.15 36.44 -27.52
N ALA A 44 28.50 35.33 -27.87
CA ALA A 44 29.04 34.32 -28.79
C ALA A 44 28.08 34.14 -29.99
N SER A 45 28.63 34.20 -31.20
CA SER A 45 27.90 34.13 -32.47
C SER A 45 27.78 32.68 -33.00
N PRO A 46 26.85 32.37 -33.94
CA PRO A 46 26.41 31.01 -34.20
C PRO A 46 27.20 30.28 -35.32
N PRO A 47 27.17 28.93 -35.35
CA PRO A 47 27.66 28.16 -36.48
C PRO A 47 26.62 28.00 -37.60
N GLN A 48 27.14 28.18 -38.81
CA GLN A 48 26.55 28.16 -40.15
C GLN A 48 25.63 26.99 -40.53
N THR A 49 24.64 27.32 -41.38
CA THR A 49 23.80 26.42 -42.18
C THR A 49 24.50 25.83 -43.41
N LEU A 50 24.19 24.60 -43.80
CA LEU A 50 24.39 24.01 -45.14
C LEU A 50 23.24 22.97 -45.43
N PRO A 51 23.04 22.48 -46.68
CA PRO A 51 21.79 22.73 -47.43
C PRO A 51 20.82 21.52 -47.53
N PRO A 52 19.59 21.72 -48.05
CA PRO A 52 18.59 20.65 -48.16
C PRO A 52 18.79 19.72 -49.37
N ALA A 53 18.48 18.44 -49.20
CA ALA A 53 18.37 17.46 -50.28
C ALA A 53 16.96 17.45 -50.89
N THR A 54 16.88 17.23 -52.20
CA THR A 54 15.68 17.52 -53.03
C THR A 54 14.99 16.25 -53.51
N ILE A 55 13.69 16.13 -53.22
CA ILE A 55 12.57 15.55 -54.02
C ILE A 55 12.89 14.38 -54.97
N HIS A 56 12.14 13.26 -54.84
CA HIS A 56 11.34 12.74 -55.98
C HIS A 56 10.08 11.95 -55.51
N PRO A 57 8.96 11.97 -56.27
CA PRO A 57 7.66 11.45 -55.83
C PRO A 57 7.14 10.22 -56.61
N SER A 58 6.21 9.47 -56.01
CA SER A 58 5.12 8.71 -56.66
C SER A 58 4.26 8.08 -55.53
N SER A 59 2.95 7.92 -55.58
CA SER A 59 1.99 7.95 -56.71
C SER A 59 0.62 8.48 -56.26
N ALA A 60 -0.20 8.94 -57.22
CA ALA A 60 -1.55 9.49 -56.99
C ALA A 60 -2.66 8.40 -57.13
N PRO A 61 -3.90 8.69 -56.68
CA PRO A 61 -4.93 7.67 -56.47
C PRO A 61 -5.79 7.37 -57.72
N GLN A 62 -6.57 6.29 -57.66
CA GLN A 62 -7.76 6.09 -58.52
C GLN A 62 -8.97 5.56 -57.73
N PRO A 63 -10.21 5.73 -58.26
CA PRO A 63 -11.44 5.76 -57.45
C PRO A 63 -12.45 4.65 -57.81
N LEU A 64 -13.71 4.84 -57.37
CA LEU A 64 -14.91 3.99 -57.53
C LEU A 64 -15.03 2.87 -56.46
N ALA A 65 -16.22 2.49 -55.99
CA ALA A 65 -17.55 2.76 -56.53
C ALA A 65 -18.61 3.16 -55.48
N THR A 66 -19.65 3.82 -55.97
CA THR A 66 -20.88 4.20 -55.26
C THR A 66 -21.84 3.02 -55.13
N THR A 67 -22.43 2.81 -53.95
CA THR A 67 -23.71 2.08 -53.83
C THR A 67 -24.59 2.65 -52.72
N GLN A 68 -25.68 3.30 -53.10
CA GLN A 68 -26.83 3.54 -52.23
C GLN A 68 -27.66 2.26 -52.14
N ILE A 69 -28.10 1.86 -50.93
CA ILE A 69 -29.35 1.12 -50.74
C ILE A 69 -30.08 1.71 -49.51
N GLN A 70 -31.41 1.81 -49.61
CA GLN A 70 -32.30 2.46 -48.65
C GLN A 70 -32.65 1.59 -47.42
N PRO A 71 -33.21 2.19 -46.35
CA PRO A 71 -33.51 1.48 -45.10
C PRO A 71 -34.77 0.60 -45.19
N TYR A 72 -34.69 -0.59 -44.59
CA TYR A 72 -35.87 -1.44 -44.36
C TYR A 72 -36.59 -1.02 -43.08
N GLN A 73 -37.87 -0.67 -43.20
CA GLN A 73 -38.79 -0.59 -42.07
C GLN A 73 -39.30 -1.99 -41.69
N SER A 74 -39.41 -2.28 -40.40
CA SER A 74 -40.19 -3.43 -39.91
C SER A 74 -40.92 -3.12 -38.60
N LEU A 75 -42.13 -2.58 -38.75
CA LEU A 75 -43.14 -2.60 -37.69
C LEU A 75 -43.51 -4.05 -37.32
N ARG A 76 -43.52 -4.39 -36.04
CA ARG A 76 -44.41 -5.43 -35.50
C ARG A 76 -45.06 -4.98 -34.20
N ALA A 77 -46.38 -4.98 -34.21
CA ALA A 77 -47.22 -4.64 -33.07
C ALA A 77 -47.34 -5.82 -32.08
N ALA A 78 -47.52 -5.49 -30.80
CA ALA A 78 -48.00 -6.44 -29.80
C ALA A 78 -49.54 -6.36 -29.68
N PRO A 79 -50.25 -7.48 -29.44
CA PRO A 79 -51.71 -7.50 -29.42
C PRO A 79 -52.30 -6.97 -28.12
N SER A 80 -53.34 -6.15 -28.23
CA SER A 80 -54.20 -5.77 -27.09
C SER A 80 -55.14 -6.91 -26.71
N VAL A 81 -55.31 -7.15 -25.40
CA VAL A 81 -56.37 -8.04 -24.87
C VAL A 81 -57.36 -7.20 -24.06
N LEU A 82 -58.64 -7.53 -24.21
CA LEU A 82 -59.80 -6.73 -23.80
C LEU A 82 -60.11 -6.83 -22.29
N LEU A 83 -60.54 -5.71 -21.72
CA LEU A 83 -61.19 -5.61 -20.40
C LEU A 83 -62.73 -5.67 -20.55
N PRO A 84 -63.46 -6.31 -19.62
CA PRO A 84 -64.89 -6.09 -19.42
C PRO A 84 -65.16 -4.89 -18.46
N PRO A 85 -66.37 -4.28 -18.48
CA PRO A 85 -66.61 -2.95 -17.90
C PRO A 85 -67.43 -2.92 -16.58
N LEU A 86 -67.58 -1.69 -16.02
CA LEU A 86 -68.52 -1.17 -14.97
C LEU A 86 -67.88 -0.83 -13.60
N PRO A 87 -68.47 0.08 -12.78
CA PRO A 87 -69.26 1.29 -13.07
C PRO A 87 -68.67 2.57 -12.38
N PRO A 88 -69.20 3.79 -12.56
CA PRO A 88 -68.55 5.02 -12.10
C PRO A 88 -69.02 5.51 -10.71
N LEU A 89 -68.11 5.93 -9.83
CA LEU A 89 -68.43 6.73 -8.63
C LEU A 89 -67.32 7.72 -8.21
N SER A 90 -67.73 9.00 -8.17
CA SER A 90 -67.27 10.11 -7.31
C SER A 90 -65.82 10.17 -6.79
N SER A 91 -65.09 11.15 -7.33
CA SER A 91 -64.20 12.11 -6.65
C SER A 91 -63.88 11.98 -5.14
N SER A 92 -62.58 12.11 -4.87
CA SER A 92 -61.92 12.83 -3.74
C SER A 92 -61.10 12.02 -2.71
N SER A 93 -59.84 12.46 -2.57
CA SER A 93 -58.86 12.21 -1.49
C SER A 93 -58.14 10.85 -1.39
N ALA A 94 -56.86 10.95 -0.96
CA ALA A 94 -55.93 9.90 -0.52
C ALA A 94 -55.56 8.76 -1.50
N SER A 95 -54.39 8.91 -2.15
CA SER A 95 -53.68 7.81 -2.81
C SER A 95 -53.06 6.85 -1.78
N THR A 96 -53.81 5.86 -1.34
CA THR A 96 -53.32 4.81 -0.43
C THR A 96 -52.39 3.84 -1.17
N ASN A 97 -51.17 3.67 -0.66
CA ASN A 97 -50.12 2.93 -1.35
C ASN A 97 -50.33 1.40 -1.24
N LEU A 98 -51.04 0.81 -2.21
CA LEU A 98 -51.38 -0.62 -2.27
C LEU A 98 -50.17 -1.55 -2.07
N SER A 99 -48.96 -1.13 -2.45
CA SER A 99 -47.73 -1.91 -2.25
C SER A 99 -47.40 -2.16 -0.77
N SER A 100 -47.70 -1.22 0.14
CA SER A 100 -47.43 -1.42 1.57
C SER A 100 -48.40 -2.41 2.20
N VAL A 101 -49.66 -2.43 1.73
CA VAL A 101 -50.68 -3.37 2.21
C VAL A 101 -50.36 -4.81 1.80
N VAL A 102 -49.89 -5.01 0.56
CA VAL A 102 -49.47 -6.34 0.06
C VAL A 102 -48.23 -6.85 0.82
N ASN A 103 -47.22 -6.01 1.05
CA ASN A 103 -46.05 -6.39 1.85
C ASN A 103 -46.40 -6.70 3.32
N GLN A 104 -47.32 -5.94 3.91
CA GLN A 104 -47.78 -6.17 5.28
C GLN A 104 -48.61 -7.48 5.40
N ALA A 105 -49.41 -7.80 4.38
CA ALA A 105 -50.12 -9.08 4.27
C ALA A 105 -49.14 -10.27 4.13
N GLN A 106 -48.10 -10.17 3.29
CA GLN A 106 -47.07 -11.20 3.17
C GLN A 106 -46.32 -11.42 4.49
N LEU A 107 -45.89 -10.35 5.17
CA LEU A 107 -45.24 -10.46 6.49
C LEU A 107 -46.15 -11.11 7.55
N SER A 108 -47.46 -10.85 7.51
CA SER A 108 -48.42 -11.50 8.41
C SER A 108 -48.62 -13.00 8.12
N HIS A 109 -48.52 -13.41 6.85
CA HIS A 109 -48.56 -14.83 6.48
C HIS A 109 -47.29 -15.59 6.92
N SER A 110 -46.10 -15.01 6.73
CA SER A 110 -44.83 -15.62 7.16
C SER A 110 -44.74 -15.86 8.68
N ALA A 111 -45.45 -15.06 9.48
CA ALA A 111 -45.54 -15.25 10.94
C ALA A 111 -46.46 -16.41 11.37
N SER A 112 -47.26 -16.98 10.46
CA SER A 112 -48.27 -18.00 10.78
C SER A 112 -47.82 -19.45 10.58
N SER A 113 -46.68 -19.69 9.92
CA SER A 113 -46.28 -21.01 9.41
C SER A 113 -45.17 -21.72 10.20
N LEU A 114 -44.87 -21.30 11.43
CA LEU A 114 -43.88 -21.96 12.29
C LEU A 114 -44.53 -22.64 13.52
N PRO A 115 -44.34 -23.96 13.72
CA PRO A 115 -44.91 -24.67 14.86
C PRO A 115 -44.22 -24.23 16.17
N ARG A 116 -45.03 -23.85 17.17
CA ARG A 116 -44.55 -23.41 18.49
C ARG A 116 -43.94 -24.59 19.26
N GLN A 117 -42.64 -24.56 19.50
CA GLN A 117 -42.01 -25.43 20.51
C GLN A 117 -42.44 -25.04 21.94
N PRO A 118 -42.53 -26.00 22.88
CA PRO A 118 -42.95 -25.75 24.25
C PRO A 118 -41.93 -24.92 25.03
N THR A 119 -42.42 -23.97 25.83
CA THR A 119 -41.61 -23.03 26.62
C THR A 119 -40.88 -23.72 27.78
N LEU A 120 -39.56 -23.87 27.66
CA LEU A 120 -38.70 -24.19 28.79
C LEU A 120 -38.47 -22.96 29.69
N THR A 121 -38.99 -23.02 30.91
CA THR A 121 -38.89 -21.95 31.91
C THR A 121 -37.51 -21.89 32.55
N ARG A 122 -36.61 -21.04 32.03
CA ARG A 122 -35.41 -20.62 32.76
C ARG A 122 -35.09 -19.14 32.53
N ARG A 123 -35.70 -18.26 33.34
CA ARG A 123 -35.37 -16.83 33.40
C ARG A 123 -33.92 -16.66 33.88
N ARG A 124 -32.99 -16.37 32.97
CA ARG A 124 -31.75 -15.66 33.32
C ARG A 124 -32.06 -14.16 33.48
N PRO A 125 -31.38 -13.45 34.41
CA PRO A 125 -31.55 -12.00 34.53
C PRO A 125 -31.03 -11.33 33.25
N ARG A 126 -31.84 -10.43 32.67
CA ARG A 126 -31.40 -9.57 31.57
C ARG A 126 -30.55 -8.44 32.16
N THR A 127 -29.24 -8.49 31.93
CA THR A 127 -28.41 -7.28 32.02
C THR A 127 -28.80 -6.30 30.90
N SER A 128 -28.54 -5.01 31.11
CA SER A 128 -28.80 -3.99 30.09
C SER A 128 -28.03 -4.30 28.82
N ALA A 129 -28.67 -4.18 27.65
CA ALA A 129 -28.00 -4.34 26.39
C ALA A 129 -26.99 -3.21 26.20
N VAL A 130 -25.71 -3.55 26.11
CA VAL A 130 -24.67 -2.62 25.64
C VAL A 130 -24.98 -2.34 24.17
N ALA A 131 -24.97 -1.06 23.78
CA ALA A 131 -25.19 -0.69 22.39
C ALA A 131 -24.11 -1.34 21.50
N PRO A 132 -24.47 -1.93 20.34
CA PRO A 132 -23.48 -2.48 19.45
C PRO A 132 -22.51 -1.37 18.99
N PRO A 133 -21.22 -1.67 18.76
CA PRO A 133 -20.28 -0.70 18.22
C PRO A 133 -20.83 -0.13 16.92
N SER A 134 -20.81 1.20 16.80
CA SER A 134 -21.31 1.87 15.61
C SER A 134 -20.41 1.51 14.43
N LEU A 135 -21.01 0.96 13.36
CA LEU A 135 -20.36 0.78 12.06
C LEU A 135 -19.63 2.07 11.64
N PRO A 136 -18.49 1.98 10.94
CA PRO A 136 -17.77 3.15 10.43
C PRO A 136 -18.74 4.06 9.69
N ARG A 137 -18.82 5.33 10.10
CA ARG A 137 -19.77 6.28 9.55
C ARG A 137 -19.43 6.50 8.09
N THR A 138 -20.34 6.14 7.20
CA THR A 138 -20.22 6.48 5.78
C THR A 138 -20.04 8.00 5.65
N LEU A 139 -18.94 8.40 5.01
CA LEU A 139 -18.61 9.79 4.76
C LEU A 139 -19.79 10.44 4.03
N ASN A 140 -20.18 11.62 4.50
CA ASN A 140 -21.40 12.30 4.06
C ASN A 140 -21.04 13.69 3.55
N ILE A 141 -21.90 14.27 2.70
CA ILE A 141 -21.56 15.56 2.05
C ILE A 141 -21.31 16.69 3.06
N SER A 142 -21.83 16.57 4.29
CA SER A 142 -21.55 17.48 5.41
C SER A 142 -20.15 17.35 6.02
N SER A 143 -19.44 16.23 5.90
CA SER A 143 -18.00 16.16 6.28
C SER A 143 -17.09 16.92 5.32
N CYS A 144 -17.60 17.29 4.14
CA CYS A 144 -16.92 18.13 3.16
C CYS A 144 -17.22 19.63 3.32
N MET A 145 -18.11 19.99 4.26
CA MET A 145 -18.50 21.38 4.51
C MET A 145 -17.56 22.05 5.52
N THR A 146 -17.05 23.22 5.17
CA THR A 146 -16.28 24.09 6.05
C THR A 146 -17.02 25.41 6.27
N THR A 147 -16.61 26.20 7.27
CA THR A 147 -17.18 27.53 7.52
C THR A 147 -16.08 28.58 7.40
N VAL A 148 -16.21 29.48 6.44
CA VAL A 148 -15.26 30.59 6.21
C VAL A 148 -16.04 31.89 6.34
N GLY A 149 -15.59 32.80 7.22
CA GLY A 149 -16.29 34.07 7.49
C GLY A 149 -17.73 33.90 8.01
N GLY A 150 -18.06 32.76 8.63
CA GLY A 150 -19.43 32.43 9.06
C GLY A 150 -20.36 31.91 7.96
N GLN A 151 -19.90 31.81 6.71
CA GLN A 151 -20.68 31.23 5.61
C GLN A 151 -20.26 29.78 5.31
N PRO A 152 -21.23 28.87 5.06
CA PRO A 152 -20.92 27.49 4.68
C PRO A 152 -20.29 27.42 3.28
N HIS A 153 -19.15 26.76 3.21
CA HIS A 153 -18.42 26.45 1.99
C HIS A 153 -18.36 24.93 1.80
N LEU A 154 -18.31 24.46 0.56
CA LEU A 154 -18.00 23.07 0.24
C LEU A 154 -16.56 22.98 -0.27
N ARG A 155 -15.76 22.11 0.34
CA ARG A 155 -14.46 21.72 -0.20
C ARG A 155 -14.69 20.68 -1.30
N THR A 156 -14.33 21.05 -2.53
CA THR A 156 -14.62 20.26 -3.73
C THR A 156 -13.35 19.82 -4.43
N MET A 157 -13.34 18.57 -4.89
CA MET A 157 -12.38 18.07 -5.86
C MET A 157 -13.10 17.99 -7.20
N ASN A 158 -12.58 18.67 -8.21
CA ASN A 158 -13.22 18.88 -9.50
C ASN A 158 -12.45 18.11 -10.58
N TYR A 159 -13.08 17.11 -11.20
CA TYR A 159 -12.49 16.32 -12.28
C TYR A 159 -12.96 16.82 -13.63
N ILE A 160 -12.02 17.17 -14.52
CA ILE A 160 -12.32 17.62 -15.88
C ILE A 160 -12.05 16.50 -16.87
N TYR A 161 -13.09 15.75 -17.23
CA TYR A 161 -13.03 14.72 -18.26
C TYR A 161 -12.91 15.39 -19.64
N PRO A 162 -11.85 15.10 -20.42
CA PRO A 162 -11.80 15.51 -21.82
C PRO A 162 -12.82 14.69 -22.64
N PRO A 163 -13.27 15.16 -23.81
CA PRO A 163 -14.30 14.46 -24.59
C PRO A 163 -13.69 13.29 -25.38
N GLN A 164 -14.26 12.10 -25.24
CA GLN A 164 -13.79 10.88 -25.90
C GLN A 164 -13.95 10.98 -27.43
N ILE A 165 -12.84 10.92 -28.15
CA ILE A 165 -12.80 11.03 -29.61
C ILE A 165 -13.01 9.64 -30.22
N GLY A 166 -14.19 9.36 -30.78
CA GLY A 166 -14.41 8.18 -31.64
C GLY A 166 -15.81 7.54 -31.57
N ASP A 167 -16.49 7.62 -30.44
CA ASP A 167 -17.80 6.97 -30.23
C ASP A 167 -18.97 7.96 -30.37
N SER A 168 -19.94 7.61 -31.23
CA SER A 168 -21.11 8.45 -31.57
C SER A 168 -22.14 8.59 -30.45
N GLU A 169 -22.02 7.81 -29.38
CA GLU A 169 -22.73 7.99 -28.11
C GLU A 169 -21.69 7.99 -26.99
N SER A 170 -21.18 9.18 -26.67
CA SER A 170 -20.04 9.39 -25.76
C SER A 170 -20.42 9.20 -24.27
N ASP A 171 -20.92 8.01 -23.91
CA ASP A 171 -21.17 7.62 -22.52
C ASP A 171 -19.81 7.45 -21.80
N LEU A 172 -19.34 8.56 -21.21
CA LEU A 172 -18.22 8.58 -20.27
C LEU A 172 -18.49 7.63 -19.10
N TYR A 173 -17.44 7.10 -18.48
CA TYR A 173 -17.54 6.16 -17.38
C TYR A 173 -16.66 6.60 -16.20
N LEU A 174 -17.16 6.37 -14.99
CA LEU A 174 -16.44 6.59 -13.75
C LEU A 174 -15.55 5.37 -13.50
N MET A 175 -14.23 5.59 -13.47
CA MET A 175 -13.26 4.54 -13.14
C MET A 175 -13.44 4.10 -11.68
N ARG A 176 -13.70 2.80 -11.45
CA ARG A 176 -13.72 2.16 -10.14
C ARG A 176 -12.45 1.37 -9.90
N PHE A 177 -12.04 0.51 -10.84
CA PHE A 177 -10.88 -0.37 -10.69
C PHE A 177 -9.56 0.34 -10.98
N LEU A 178 -9.54 1.20 -12.00
CA LEU A 178 -8.35 1.99 -12.37
C LEU A 178 -8.41 3.41 -11.79
N LYS A 179 -9.25 3.64 -10.77
CA LYS A 179 -9.55 4.96 -10.20
C LYS A 179 -8.28 5.73 -9.86
N ASP A 180 -7.43 5.23 -8.98
CA ASP A 180 -6.30 6.04 -8.48
C ASP A 180 -5.22 6.26 -9.53
N THR A 181 -4.99 5.29 -10.43
CA THR A 181 -4.08 5.47 -11.58
C THR A 181 -4.62 6.52 -12.55
N PHE A 182 -5.91 6.47 -12.88
CA PHE A 182 -6.58 7.45 -13.73
C PHE A 182 -6.54 8.85 -13.10
N LEU A 183 -6.84 8.97 -11.80
CA LEU A 183 -6.81 10.23 -11.06
C LEU A 183 -5.40 10.79 -10.90
N LYS A 184 -4.39 9.94 -10.70
CA LYS A 184 -2.98 10.34 -10.73
C LYS A 184 -2.63 10.93 -12.09
N THR A 185 -2.95 10.25 -13.18
CA THR A 185 -2.72 10.75 -14.54
C THR A 185 -3.50 12.05 -14.83
N MET A 186 -4.76 12.17 -14.41
CA MET A 186 -5.52 13.42 -14.53
C MET A 186 -4.86 14.56 -13.75
N ARG A 187 -4.35 14.29 -12.54
CA ARG A 187 -3.66 15.27 -11.69
C ARG A 187 -2.33 15.71 -12.33
N GLU A 188 -1.55 14.77 -12.88
CA GLU A 188 -0.33 15.05 -13.65
C GLU A 188 -0.60 15.85 -14.93
N MET A 189 -1.75 15.63 -15.58
CA MET A 189 -2.26 16.43 -16.71
C MET A 189 -2.89 17.77 -16.27
N GLY A 190 -2.96 18.07 -14.97
CA GLY A 190 -3.56 19.29 -14.42
C GLY A 190 -5.10 19.34 -14.41
N LEU A 191 -5.77 18.27 -14.82
CA LEU A 191 -7.23 18.11 -14.96
C LEU A 191 -7.99 17.83 -13.65
N VAL A 192 -7.33 17.96 -12.49
CA VAL A 192 -7.92 17.83 -11.15
C VAL A 192 -7.71 19.13 -10.38
N VAL A 193 -8.81 19.81 -10.03
CA VAL A 193 -8.79 21.13 -9.36
C VAL A 193 -9.43 21.03 -7.97
N LEU A 194 -8.68 21.43 -6.94
CA LEU A 194 -9.17 21.49 -5.55
C LEU A 194 -9.64 22.91 -5.25
N GLN A 195 -10.94 23.09 -5.02
CA GLN A 195 -11.54 24.40 -4.78
C GLN A 195 -12.48 24.39 -3.58
N THR A 196 -12.42 25.43 -2.75
CA THR A 196 -13.39 25.66 -1.67
C THR A 196 -14.31 26.81 -2.06
N SER A 197 -15.59 26.53 -2.25
CA SER A 197 -16.57 27.51 -2.76
C SER A 197 -17.77 27.68 -1.81
N PRO A 198 -18.37 28.88 -1.69
CA PRO A 198 -19.60 29.07 -0.94
C PRO A 198 -20.70 28.15 -1.49
N VAL A 199 -21.47 27.48 -0.63
CA VAL A 199 -22.53 26.56 -1.11
C VAL A 199 -23.65 27.27 -1.86
N SER A 200 -23.80 28.58 -1.64
CA SER A 200 -24.73 29.46 -2.35
C SER A 200 -24.22 29.97 -3.70
N LEU A 201 -22.97 29.66 -4.08
CA LEU A 201 -22.41 30.05 -5.37
C LEU A 201 -23.17 29.32 -6.50
N ALA A 202 -23.51 30.04 -7.57
CA ALA A 202 -24.11 29.45 -8.75
C ALA A 202 -23.07 28.54 -9.45
N LEU A 203 -23.52 27.41 -10.00
CA LEU A 203 -22.61 26.47 -10.67
C LEU A 203 -21.91 27.12 -11.87
N THR A 204 -22.58 28.04 -12.56
CA THR A 204 -21.98 28.83 -13.66
C THR A 204 -20.77 29.63 -13.19
N ASP A 205 -20.87 30.29 -12.04
CA ASP A 205 -19.79 31.11 -11.48
C ASP A 205 -18.63 30.22 -11.00
N HIS A 206 -18.95 29.04 -10.46
CA HIS A 206 -17.97 28.03 -10.12
C HIS A 206 -17.24 27.47 -11.36
N ILE A 207 -17.97 27.17 -12.44
CA ILE A 207 -17.39 26.77 -13.74
C ILE A 207 -16.46 27.86 -14.30
N ILE A 208 -16.87 29.12 -14.27
CA ILE A 208 -16.02 30.26 -14.70
C ILE A 208 -14.73 30.30 -13.86
N SER A 209 -14.82 30.13 -12.54
CA SER A 209 -13.65 30.06 -11.65
C SER A 209 -12.73 28.87 -11.97
N LEU A 210 -13.28 27.68 -12.22
CA LEU A 210 -12.51 26.49 -12.60
C LEU A 210 -11.76 26.69 -13.93
N VAL A 211 -12.42 27.31 -14.92
CA VAL A 211 -11.81 27.59 -16.24
C VAL A 211 -10.68 28.61 -16.12
N GLN A 212 -10.83 29.62 -15.27
CA GLN A 212 -9.74 30.56 -14.97
C GLN A 212 -8.54 29.86 -14.31
N GLU A 213 -8.78 28.93 -13.38
CA GLU A 213 -7.69 28.15 -12.77
C GLU A 213 -7.00 27.22 -13.77
N LEU A 214 -7.76 26.54 -14.64
CA LEU A 214 -7.20 25.70 -15.72
C LEU A 214 -6.34 26.51 -16.69
N ARG A 215 -6.79 27.70 -17.09
CA ARG A 215 -5.98 28.64 -17.90
C ARG A 215 -4.70 29.05 -17.16
N GLY A 216 -4.77 29.27 -15.85
CA GLY A 216 -3.59 29.49 -15.00
C GLY A 216 -2.61 28.30 -14.97
N ARG A 217 -3.11 27.08 -15.14
CA ARG A 217 -2.33 25.83 -15.31
C ARG A 217 -1.94 25.54 -16.77
N GLN A 218 -2.05 26.52 -17.68
CA GLN A 218 -1.76 26.41 -19.11
C GLN A 218 -2.67 25.44 -19.90
N ILE A 219 -3.84 25.10 -19.35
CA ILE A 219 -4.88 24.30 -20.01
C ILE A 219 -5.97 25.25 -20.51
N ASP A 220 -6.06 25.43 -21.83
CA ASP A 220 -7.10 26.23 -22.44
C ASP A 220 -8.22 25.35 -23.01
N ILE A 221 -9.45 25.74 -22.68
CA ILE A 221 -10.67 25.13 -23.19
C ILE A 221 -11.24 26.12 -24.20
N LEU A 222 -11.08 25.80 -25.48
CA LEU A 222 -11.59 26.62 -26.58
C LEU A 222 -13.10 26.74 -26.45
N GLU A 223 -13.57 27.95 -26.16
CA GLU A 223 -15.00 28.27 -26.05
C GLU A 223 -15.72 27.88 -27.37
N PRO A 224 -16.90 27.25 -27.29
CA PRO A 224 -17.61 26.80 -28.48
C PRO A 224 -17.95 27.98 -29.38
N SER A 225 -17.83 27.80 -30.70
CA SER A 225 -18.16 28.84 -31.69
C SER A 225 -19.66 29.13 -31.62
N SER A 226 -20.01 30.24 -30.97
CA SER A 226 -21.34 30.47 -30.42
C SER A 226 -22.44 30.63 -31.47
N THR A 227 -23.55 29.94 -31.22
CA THR A 227 -24.81 30.02 -31.99
C THR A 227 -26.05 29.75 -31.12
N SER A 228 -25.91 29.43 -29.83
CA SER A 228 -27.06 29.23 -28.94
C SER A 228 -27.56 30.57 -28.38
N LEU A 229 -28.85 30.61 -28.04
CA LEU A 229 -29.50 31.73 -27.36
C LEU A 229 -29.40 31.65 -25.83
N LEU A 230 -28.78 30.58 -25.27
CA LEU A 230 -28.83 30.25 -23.85
C LEU A 230 -27.41 30.09 -23.25
N VAL A 231 -27.02 31.06 -22.42
CA VAL A 231 -25.68 31.17 -21.79
C VAL A 231 -25.22 29.91 -21.01
N HIS A 232 -26.14 29.06 -20.56
CA HIS A 232 -25.81 27.82 -19.84
C HIS A 232 -25.52 26.62 -20.76
N GLU A 233 -25.90 26.69 -22.04
CA GLU A 233 -25.55 25.69 -23.06
C GLU A 233 -24.16 25.96 -23.65
N GLU A 234 -23.70 27.21 -23.62
CA GLU A 234 -22.38 27.64 -24.15
C GLU A 234 -21.24 27.57 -23.10
N GLN A 235 -21.47 26.89 -21.96
CA GLN A 235 -20.42 26.73 -20.95
C GLN A 235 -19.26 25.87 -21.47
N PRO A 236 -17.99 26.20 -21.16
CA PRO A 236 -16.83 25.40 -21.55
C PRO A 236 -16.75 24.05 -20.82
N LEU A 237 -17.42 23.93 -19.66
CA LEU A 237 -17.56 22.70 -18.88
C LEU A 237 -19.04 22.40 -18.64
N ILE A 238 -19.45 21.15 -18.84
CA ILE A 238 -20.77 20.63 -18.46
C ILE A 238 -20.61 19.71 -17.24
N PRO A 239 -21.40 19.87 -16.17
CA PRO A 239 -21.40 18.94 -15.05
C PRO A 239 -21.90 17.55 -15.47
N LEU A 240 -21.20 16.52 -15.03
CA LEU A 240 -21.58 15.12 -15.20
C LEU A 240 -22.28 14.60 -13.95
N TYR A 241 -23.25 13.71 -14.17
CA TYR A 241 -23.96 12.98 -13.12
C TYR A 241 -23.81 11.47 -13.30
N VAL A 242 -23.82 10.75 -12.18
CA VAL A 242 -23.71 9.29 -12.15
C VAL A 242 -25.07 8.66 -12.49
N VAL A 243 -25.09 7.81 -13.51
CA VAL A 243 -26.29 7.08 -13.94
C VAL A 243 -26.57 5.92 -12.97
N ASN A 244 -27.83 5.51 -12.83
CA ASN A 244 -28.27 4.36 -12.03
C ASN A 244 -27.77 4.35 -10.57
N ARG A 245 -27.54 5.54 -9.96
CA ARG A 245 -27.02 5.68 -8.58
C ARG A 245 -25.65 5.02 -8.37
N GLY A 246 -24.84 4.89 -9.42
CA GLY A 246 -23.54 4.24 -9.34
C GLY A 246 -23.58 2.72 -9.43
N VAL A 247 -24.74 2.10 -9.70
CA VAL A 247 -24.82 0.67 -10.01
C VAL A 247 -24.20 0.43 -11.38
N PRO A 248 -23.17 -0.44 -11.50
CA PRO A 248 -22.57 -0.76 -12.79
C PRO A 248 -23.59 -1.34 -13.79
N CYS A 249 -23.44 -1.02 -15.07
CA CYS A 249 -24.32 -1.56 -16.09
C CYS A 249 -24.04 -3.07 -16.29
N PRO A 250 -25.06 -3.96 -16.24
CA PRO A 250 -24.82 -5.41 -16.31
C PRO A 250 -24.14 -5.91 -17.59
N SER A 251 -24.22 -5.16 -18.69
CA SER A 251 -23.61 -5.54 -19.97
C SER A 251 -22.10 -5.38 -20.04
N ASP A 252 -21.54 -4.44 -19.28
CA ASP A 252 -20.13 -4.04 -19.38
C ASP A 252 -19.41 -3.89 -18.03
N ASN A 253 -20.15 -3.93 -16.91
CA ASN A 253 -19.71 -3.67 -15.54
C ASN A 253 -19.11 -2.26 -15.34
N GLN A 254 -19.53 -1.27 -16.14
CA GLN A 254 -19.10 0.13 -16.07
C GLN A 254 -20.13 1.02 -15.35
N ILE A 255 -19.67 2.00 -14.59
CA ILE A 255 -20.53 3.05 -14.02
C ILE A 255 -20.57 4.22 -15.02
N ARG A 256 -21.72 4.46 -15.66
CA ARG A 256 -21.85 5.51 -16.68
C ARG A 256 -22.06 6.90 -16.07
N LEU A 257 -21.44 7.90 -16.69
CA LEU A 257 -21.56 9.32 -16.42
C LEU A 257 -22.31 9.98 -17.58
N ARG A 258 -23.25 10.88 -17.29
CA ARG A 258 -23.99 11.63 -18.31
C ARG A 258 -23.98 13.12 -18.05
N GLN A 259 -24.06 13.90 -19.12
CA GLN A 259 -24.17 15.35 -19.07
C GLN A 259 -25.47 15.76 -18.39
N SER A 260 -25.38 16.60 -17.37
CA SER A 260 -26.54 17.14 -16.67
C SER A 260 -26.97 18.48 -17.28
N PRO A 261 -28.23 18.63 -17.74
CA PRO A 261 -28.79 19.93 -18.11
C PRO A 261 -29.05 20.74 -16.84
N VAL A 262 -28.05 21.49 -16.39
CA VAL A 262 -28.13 22.31 -15.18
C VAL A 262 -28.66 23.71 -15.50
N ARG A 263 -29.65 24.14 -14.71
CA ARG A 263 -30.24 25.49 -14.83
C ARG A 263 -29.23 26.57 -14.45
N PRO A 264 -29.25 27.77 -15.05
CA PRO A 264 -28.36 28.87 -14.68
C PRO A 264 -28.38 29.22 -13.19
N SER A 265 -29.54 29.07 -12.53
CA SER A 265 -29.73 29.37 -11.10
C SER A 265 -29.31 28.25 -10.14
N CYS A 266 -28.81 27.12 -10.64
CA CYS A 266 -28.45 25.98 -9.80
C CYS A 266 -27.21 26.31 -8.97
N THR A 267 -27.25 26.00 -7.68
CA THR A 267 -26.16 26.28 -6.73
C THR A 267 -25.39 25.02 -6.36
N ILE A 268 -24.18 25.17 -5.83
CA ILE A 268 -23.39 24.05 -5.29
C ILE A 268 -24.18 23.28 -4.22
N ALA A 269 -24.99 23.97 -3.41
CA ALA A 269 -25.89 23.35 -2.43
C ALA A 269 -26.93 22.40 -3.05
N GLU A 270 -27.50 22.74 -4.22
CA GLU A 270 -28.48 21.89 -4.90
C GLU A 270 -27.86 20.61 -5.45
N ILE A 271 -26.62 20.70 -5.96
CA ILE A 271 -25.82 19.55 -6.43
C ILE A 271 -25.47 18.65 -5.24
N ALA A 272 -24.94 19.24 -4.16
CA ALA A 272 -24.61 18.55 -2.92
C ALA A 272 -25.82 17.87 -2.25
N ALA A 273 -27.03 18.42 -2.41
CA ALA A 273 -28.27 17.81 -1.94
C ALA A 273 -28.69 16.58 -2.76
N ASN A 274 -28.29 16.49 -4.04
CA ASN A 274 -28.67 15.39 -4.93
C ASN A 274 -27.75 14.16 -4.77
N ARG A 275 -27.97 13.45 -3.65
CA ARG A 275 -27.25 12.22 -3.26
C ARG A 275 -27.45 11.00 -4.17
N LEU A 276 -28.35 11.08 -5.16
CA LEU A 276 -28.64 9.96 -6.07
C LEU A 276 -27.85 10.05 -7.38
N GLN A 277 -27.23 11.19 -7.66
CA GLN A 277 -26.65 11.51 -8.97
C GLN A 277 -25.30 12.24 -8.87
N PHE A 278 -25.08 13.07 -7.84
CA PHE A 278 -23.86 13.88 -7.70
C PHE A 278 -23.13 13.66 -6.36
N ALA A 279 -23.86 13.41 -5.27
CA ALA A 279 -23.30 13.25 -3.93
C ALA A 279 -23.49 11.83 -3.39
N ILE A 280 -23.15 10.81 -4.18
CA ILE A 280 -23.28 9.39 -3.79
C ILE A 280 -22.13 9.03 -2.84
N PRO A 281 -22.40 8.60 -1.58
CA PRO A 281 -21.36 8.19 -0.64
C PRO A 281 -20.52 7.03 -1.20
N GLY A 282 -19.19 7.10 -1.04
CA GLY A 282 -18.25 6.07 -1.52
C GLY A 282 -17.93 6.11 -3.02
N LEU A 283 -18.62 6.92 -3.82
CA LEU A 283 -18.29 7.17 -5.24
C LEU A 283 -17.96 8.63 -5.52
N CYS A 284 -18.68 9.55 -4.88
CA CYS A 284 -18.52 10.99 -5.04
C CYS A 284 -18.07 11.68 -3.74
N ILE A 285 -17.67 10.90 -2.73
CA ILE A 285 -17.18 11.36 -1.44
C ILE A 285 -16.06 10.41 -1.05
N ASP A 286 -14.81 10.86 -1.24
CA ASP A 286 -13.61 10.01 -1.12
C ASP A 286 -12.97 10.15 0.27
N THR A 287 -12.94 11.37 0.81
CA THR A 287 -12.33 11.72 2.09
C THR A 287 -13.10 12.86 2.77
N VAL A 288 -12.48 14.05 2.88
CA VAL A 288 -13.06 15.31 3.38
C VAL A 288 -13.45 16.26 2.23
N GLU A 289 -13.45 15.75 0.99
CA GLU A 289 -13.71 16.53 -0.23
C GLU A 289 -14.91 15.93 -0.97
N GLY A 290 -15.85 16.80 -1.36
CA GLY A 290 -16.98 16.42 -2.20
C GLY A 290 -16.55 16.40 -3.65
N LEU A 291 -16.86 15.32 -4.37
CA LEU A 291 -16.49 15.21 -5.78
C LEU A 291 -17.51 15.91 -6.67
N ILE A 292 -17.04 16.77 -7.57
CA ILE A 292 -17.83 17.27 -8.70
C ILE A 292 -17.12 16.88 -9.99
N ILE A 293 -17.85 16.25 -10.90
CA ILE A 293 -17.31 15.76 -12.17
C ILE A 293 -17.83 16.67 -13.29
N PHE A 294 -16.95 17.08 -14.20
CA PHE A 294 -17.26 17.88 -15.37
C PHE A 294 -16.73 17.20 -16.64
N ALA A 295 -17.37 17.44 -17.78
CA ALA A 295 -16.82 17.19 -19.11
C ALA A 295 -16.52 18.52 -19.81
N SER A 296 -15.43 18.58 -20.56
CA SER A 296 -15.19 19.67 -21.52
C SER A 296 -16.19 19.58 -22.68
N THR A 297 -16.84 20.70 -23.01
CA THR A 297 -17.74 20.79 -24.18
C THR A 297 -16.99 20.86 -25.50
N SER A 298 -15.76 21.40 -25.45
CA SER A 298 -14.91 21.54 -26.62
C SER A 298 -14.18 20.23 -26.92
N PRO A 299 -14.26 19.67 -28.14
CA PRO A 299 -13.48 18.49 -28.57
C PRO A 299 -11.97 18.73 -28.49
N ASN A 300 -11.54 19.99 -28.52
CA ASN A 300 -10.16 20.43 -28.67
C ASN A 300 -9.61 21.04 -27.37
N LEU A 301 -9.68 20.28 -26.27
CA LEU A 301 -9.01 20.67 -25.02
C LEU A 301 -7.50 20.74 -25.26
N THR A 302 -6.92 21.94 -25.07
CA THR A 302 -5.57 22.26 -25.51
C THR A 302 -4.72 22.60 -24.30
N ALA A 303 -3.78 21.75 -23.94
CA ALA A 303 -2.82 22.06 -22.88
C ALA A 303 -1.47 22.45 -23.46
N THR A 304 -0.85 23.47 -22.87
CA THR A 304 0.49 23.90 -23.24
C THR A 304 1.47 23.28 -22.26
N PHE A 305 2.43 22.50 -22.76
CA PHE A 305 3.44 21.84 -21.93
C PHE A 305 4.83 22.39 -22.25
N ALA A 306 5.58 22.76 -21.22
CA ALA A 306 7.01 22.97 -21.32
C ALA A 306 7.71 21.60 -21.31
N LEU A 307 8.44 21.29 -22.39
CA LEU A 307 9.29 20.11 -22.41
C LEU A 307 10.47 20.30 -21.43
N PRO A 308 10.91 19.25 -20.72
CA PRO A 308 12.02 19.35 -19.78
C PRO A 308 13.32 19.72 -20.51
N GLY A 309 13.77 20.97 -20.33
CA GLY A 309 15.03 21.48 -20.85
C GLY A 309 15.10 23.02 -20.74
N PRO A 310 16.27 23.59 -20.41
CA PRO A 310 16.41 25.04 -20.28
C PRO A 310 16.14 25.74 -21.62
N GLY A 311 15.21 26.69 -21.62
CA GLY A 311 14.89 27.54 -22.78
C GLY A 311 13.90 26.96 -23.79
N GLN A 312 13.25 25.81 -23.53
CA GLN A 312 12.22 25.30 -24.44
C GLN A 312 10.91 26.09 -24.31
N VAL A 313 10.42 26.62 -25.44
CA VAL A 313 9.12 27.31 -25.52
C VAL A 313 8.00 26.26 -25.35
N PRO A 314 7.05 26.46 -24.43
CA PRO A 314 5.96 25.51 -24.21
C PRO A 314 5.08 25.40 -25.47
N ARG A 315 4.70 24.17 -25.83
CA ARG A 315 3.94 23.87 -27.06
C ARG A 315 2.51 23.46 -26.74
N PRO A 316 1.50 23.87 -27.55
CA PRO A 316 0.14 23.41 -27.41
C PRO A 316 -0.01 21.95 -27.87
N HIS A 317 -0.76 21.16 -27.11
CA HIS A 317 -1.08 19.77 -27.39
C HIS A 317 -2.60 19.55 -27.35
N HIS A 318 -3.16 19.10 -28.47
CA HIS A 318 -4.59 18.74 -28.60
C HIS A 318 -4.85 17.24 -28.36
N CYS A 319 -3.80 16.43 -28.18
CA CYS A 319 -3.89 14.98 -28.05
C CYS A 319 -4.17 14.49 -26.62
N LEU A 320 -4.51 15.38 -25.67
CA LEU A 320 -4.73 15.00 -24.27
C LEU A 320 -5.85 13.97 -24.10
N SER A 321 -7.01 14.19 -24.74
CA SER A 321 -8.12 13.24 -24.70
C SER A 321 -7.70 11.88 -25.23
N GLN A 322 -7.12 11.85 -26.44
CA GLN A 322 -6.66 10.63 -27.08
C GLN A 322 -5.64 9.89 -26.20
N ARG A 323 -4.68 10.60 -25.61
CA ARG A 323 -3.68 10.01 -24.71
C ARG A 323 -4.33 9.40 -23.47
N LEU A 324 -5.23 10.13 -22.81
CA LEU A 324 -5.92 9.64 -21.61
C LEU A 324 -6.74 8.38 -21.91
N TYR A 325 -7.61 8.40 -22.93
CA TYR A 325 -8.45 7.24 -23.26
C TYR A 325 -7.71 6.10 -23.96
N THR A 326 -6.53 6.32 -24.54
CA THR A 326 -5.65 5.23 -24.99
C THR A 326 -5.04 4.49 -23.80
N MET A 327 -4.73 5.19 -22.69
CA MET A 327 -4.23 4.56 -21.46
C MET A 327 -5.36 3.93 -20.63
N PHE A 328 -6.59 4.45 -20.72
CA PHE A 328 -7.74 3.98 -19.95
C PHE A 328 -8.99 3.73 -20.83
N PRO A 329 -8.95 2.79 -21.79
CA PRO A 329 -10.01 2.61 -22.79
C PRO A 329 -11.31 2.01 -22.23
N ARG A 330 -11.26 1.37 -21.06
CA ARG A 330 -12.40 0.91 -20.23
C ARG A 330 -11.95 0.82 -18.77
N ASP A 331 -12.88 0.92 -17.82
CA ASP A 331 -12.63 0.57 -16.42
C ASP A 331 -12.67 -0.96 -16.25
N ARG A 332 -11.63 -1.63 -16.73
CA ARG A 332 -11.45 -3.07 -16.56
C ARG A 332 -9.99 -3.37 -16.27
N VAL A 333 -9.75 -4.20 -15.26
CA VAL A 333 -8.51 -4.99 -15.20
C VAL A 333 -8.51 -5.90 -16.43
N HIS A 334 -7.40 -5.95 -17.17
CA HIS A 334 -7.38 -6.45 -18.54
C HIS A 334 -7.30 -7.99 -18.62
N GLU A 335 -8.36 -8.68 -18.21
CA GLU A 335 -8.49 -10.16 -18.20
C GLU A 335 -8.32 -10.81 -19.59
N GLN A 336 -8.45 -10.04 -20.67
CA GLN A 336 -8.72 -10.57 -22.02
C GLN A 336 -7.51 -11.17 -22.76
N TRP A 337 -6.33 -11.23 -22.13
CA TRP A 337 -5.17 -11.97 -22.65
C TRP A 337 -5.13 -13.44 -22.19
N LEU A 338 -6.02 -13.86 -21.27
CA LEU A 338 -5.98 -15.20 -20.69
C LEU A 338 -6.54 -16.32 -21.58
N TYR A 339 -7.29 -15.99 -22.66
CA TYR A 339 -8.00 -16.99 -23.49
C TYR A 339 -8.03 -16.62 -24.99
N ALA A 340 -6.87 -16.27 -25.56
CA ALA A 340 -6.73 -15.93 -26.98
C ALA A 340 -5.78 -16.87 -27.74
N ASP A 341 -5.88 -18.18 -27.49
CA ASP A 341 -5.38 -19.22 -28.41
C ASP A 341 -6.43 -20.34 -28.51
N GLY A 342 -7.33 -20.18 -29.47
CA GLY A 342 -8.25 -21.23 -29.89
C GLY A 342 -7.87 -21.68 -31.30
N ASP A 343 -7.20 -22.82 -31.40
CA ASP A 343 -7.42 -23.85 -32.43
C ASP A 343 -6.43 -25.03 -32.26
N SER A 344 -6.85 -26.07 -31.52
CA SER A 344 -6.44 -27.45 -31.84
C SER A 344 -7.48 -28.47 -31.40
N SER A 345 -7.94 -29.23 -32.38
CA SER A 345 -8.86 -30.37 -32.30
C SER A 345 -8.34 -31.55 -31.46
N CYS A 346 -9.26 -32.50 -31.20
CA CYS A 346 -9.10 -33.85 -30.62
C CYS A 346 -9.14 -33.91 -29.07
N GLY A 347 -9.94 -34.78 -28.44
CA GLY A 347 -10.90 -35.76 -28.97
C GLY A 347 -11.69 -36.44 -27.84
N GLU A 348 -12.76 -37.16 -28.21
CA GLU A 348 -13.75 -37.75 -27.30
C GLU A 348 -13.22 -38.97 -26.52
N SER A 349 -13.65 -39.14 -25.26
CA SER A 349 -14.18 -40.41 -24.76
C SER A 349 -14.82 -40.25 -23.38
N ASP A 350 -16.11 -40.63 -23.29
CA ASP A 350 -16.76 -40.94 -22.02
C ASP A 350 -16.21 -42.27 -21.47
N ASP A 351 -16.15 -42.44 -20.15
CA ASP A 351 -16.73 -43.65 -19.53
C ASP A 351 -16.97 -43.46 -18.02
N ASP A 352 -18.20 -43.77 -17.59
CA ASP A 352 -18.58 -43.93 -16.19
C ASP A 352 -18.07 -45.29 -15.69
N SER A 353 -17.47 -45.35 -14.48
CA SER A 353 -17.48 -46.60 -13.70
C SER A 353 -17.36 -46.37 -12.19
N ASN A 354 -18.32 -46.97 -11.50
CA ASN A 354 -18.53 -46.98 -10.05
C ASN A 354 -17.94 -48.29 -9.45
N LEU A 355 -17.98 -48.44 -8.12
CA LEU A 355 -17.56 -49.62 -7.32
C LEU A 355 -16.03 -49.74 -7.12
N GLY A 356 -15.52 -50.30 -6.02
CA GLY A 356 -16.18 -50.86 -4.83
C GLY A 356 -15.14 -51.35 -3.79
N LEU A 357 -15.59 -51.61 -2.55
CA LEU A 357 -14.77 -52.14 -1.45
C LEU A 357 -14.42 -53.63 -1.63
N GLU A 358 -13.24 -54.06 -1.14
CA GLU A 358 -12.92 -55.26 -0.32
C GLU A 358 -11.39 -55.51 -0.32
N LEU A 359 -10.71 -55.55 0.83
CA LEU A 359 -10.37 -56.70 1.71
C LEU A 359 -9.33 -57.70 1.16
N GLY A 360 -8.36 -58.07 2.02
CA GLY A 360 -7.17 -58.90 1.71
C GLY A 360 -5.90 -58.32 2.38
N ASP A 361 -5.58 -58.53 3.65
CA ASP A 361 -5.45 -59.75 4.49
C ASP A 361 -4.08 -60.46 4.36
N ASN A 362 -3.34 -60.45 5.49
CA ASN A 362 -2.33 -61.40 5.99
C ASN A 362 -0.83 -61.38 5.58
N ASP A 363 -0.06 -61.96 6.53
CA ASP A 363 1.31 -62.50 6.50
C ASP A 363 2.52 -61.51 6.50
N ASP A 364 3.57 -61.68 7.31
CA ASP A 364 3.69 -62.47 8.55
C ASP A 364 4.87 -62.01 9.46
N TRP A 365 4.85 -62.52 10.70
CA TRP A 365 5.85 -62.56 11.79
C TRP A 365 7.32 -62.05 11.63
N GLU A 366 7.87 -61.41 12.69
CA GLU A 366 8.76 -62.08 13.69
C GLU A 366 9.12 -61.24 14.96
N ASN A 367 8.59 -61.68 16.12
CA ASN A 367 9.28 -61.90 17.42
C ASN A 367 10.22 -60.85 18.11
N LEU A 368 9.65 -59.92 18.91
CA LEU A 368 9.60 -59.90 20.42
C LEU A 368 10.81 -60.40 21.32
N PRO A 369 10.88 -60.16 22.67
CA PRO A 369 10.76 -58.90 23.49
C PRO A 369 11.45 -58.83 24.94
N HIS A 370 11.62 -57.62 25.53
CA HIS A 370 11.70 -57.25 27.00
C HIS A 370 13.05 -57.12 27.81
N SER A 371 12.99 -56.97 29.16
CA SER A 371 14.03 -56.57 30.17
C SER A 371 13.60 -56.94 31.63
N PRO A 372 14.48 -57.05 32.68
CA PRO A 372 14.77 -55.91 33.61
C PRO A 372 16.09 -55.90 34.48
N THR A 373 16.59 -54.68 34.79
CA THR A 373 17.33 -54.10 35.99
C THR A 373 18.00 -54.94 37.13
N PRO A 374 18.93 -54.41 37.99
CA PRO A 374 19.61 -53.08 38.04
C PRO A 374 21.15 -53.05 38.30
N ARG A 375 21.72 -51.82 38.32
CA ARG A 375 23.08 -51.36 38.70
C ARG A 375 24.23 -51.57 37.70
N ASP A 376 24.92 -50.44 37.51
CA ASP A 376 26.29 -50.21 37.03
C ASP A 376 26.73 -50.79 35.66
N ILE A 377 27.25 -49.88 34.84
CA ILE A 377 27.77 -50.04 33.47
C ILE A 377 28.84 -51.17 33.41
N PRO A 378 28.96 -52.02 32.35
CA PRO A 378 28.32 -52.00 31.01
C PRO A 378 27.70 -53.35 30.54
N THR A 379 27.33 -53.42 29.25
CA THR A 379 27.25 -54.61 28.35
C THR A 379 25.94 -55.45 28.26
N ARG A 380 25.32 -55.41 27.07
CA ARG A 380 24.62 -56.49 26.31
C ARG A 380 23.28 -57.12 26.80
N ALA A 381 22.29 -57.11 25.88
CA ALA A 381 21.23 -58.11 25.63
C ALA A 381 19.94 -58.24 26.51
N SER A 382 18.81 -57.81 25.92
CA SER A 382 17.54 -58.54 25.63
C SER A 382 16.90 -59.62 26.55
N VAL A 383 15.58 -59.42 26.84
CA VAL A 383 14.41 -60.37 26.78
C VAL A 383 13.81 -61.02 28.09
N LEU A 384 12.44 -61.09 28.24
CA LEU A 384 11.63 -61.80 29.31
C LEU A 384 10.46 -61.01 30.05
N ARG A 385 9.46 -61.64 30.71
CA ARG A 385 8.00 -61.28 30.56
C ARG A 385 7.18 -60.57 31.69
N SER A 386 6.13 -59.79 31.32
CA SER A 386 4.70 -59.86 31.81
C SER A 386 3.95 -58.60 32.34
N SER A 387 2.73 -58.43 31.79
CA SER A 387 1.56 -57.57 32.05
C SER A 387 0.87 -57.55 33.44
N ARG A 388 0.15 -56.44 33.76
CA ARG A 388 -1.32 -56.44 34.02
C ARG A 388 -1.99 -55.03 34.01
N ALA A 389 -3.32 -55.05 33.88
CA ALA A 389 -4.30 -53.95 33.90
C ALA A 389 -4.04 -52.79 34.88
N GLY A 390 -4.53 -51.57 34.67
CA GLY A 390 -5.47 -51.05 33.66
C GLY A 390 -6.45 -50.07 34.32
N ASP A 391 -6.90 -49.02 33.62
CA ASP A 391 -8.17 -48.33 33.94
C ASP A 391 -8.60 -47.34 32.85
N THR A 392 -9.90 -47.16 32.74
CA THR A 392 -10.58 -46.35 31.71
C THR A 392 -10.77 -44.89 32.12
N GLN A 393 -10.52 -43.94 31.22
CA GLN A 393 -11.17 -42.62 31.25
C GLN A 393 -11.60 -42.17 29.85
N PRO A 394 -12.82 -41.60 29.70
CA PRO A 394 -13.38 -41.27 28.39
C PRO A 394 -12.85 -39.94 27.85
N THR A 395 -12.32 -39.95 26.64
CA THR A 395 -11.91 -38.73 25.92
C THR A 395 -13.13 -38.06 25.28
N ALA A 396 -13.33 -36.77 25.58
CA ALA A 396 -14.30 -35.94 24.86
C ALA A 396 -13.87 -35.77 23.38
N PRO A 397 -14.81 -35.52 22.44
CA PRO A 397 -14.48 -35.49 21.02
C PRO A 397 -13.52 -34.35 20.69
N ARG A 398 -12.31 -34.71 20.25
CA ARG A 398 -11.36 -33.77 19.65
C ARG A 398 -11.94 -33.31 18.31
N ALA A 399 -12.28 -32.03 18.20
CA ALA A 399 -12.56 -31.44 16.91
C ALA A 399 -11.32 -31.59 16.02
N ILE A 400 -11.53 -32.03 14.77
CA ILE A 400 -10.46 -32.17 13.79
C ILE A 400 -10.06 -30.76 13.36
N LEU A 401 -9.03 -30.20 14.00
CA LEU A 401 -8.24 -29.13 13.41
C LEU A 401 -7.56 -29.72 12.17
N GLN A 402 -8.00 -29.29 10.99
CA GLN A 402 -7.24 -29.51 9.77
C GLN A 402 -5.89 -28.81 9.93
N SER A 403 -4.80 -29.56 9.92
CA SER A 403 -3.46 -28.99 9.89
C SER A 403 -3.36 -28.04 8.69
N PRO A 404 -2.89 -26.79 8.83
CA PRO A 404 -2.62 -25.96 7.68
C PRO A 404 -1.62 -26.71 6.78
N THR A 405 -1.98 -26.89 5.51
CA THR A 405 -1.10 -27.50 4.51
C THR A 405 0.22 -26.74 4.49
N SER A 406 1.32 -27.44 4.76
CA SER A 406 2.65 -26.82 4.75
C SER A 406 2.92 -26.17 3.39
N PRO A 407 3.70 -25.07 3.34
CA PRO A 407 4.18 -24.52 2.08
C PRO A 407 4.91 -25.63 1.30
N ASN A 408 4.40 -25.94 0.11
CA ASN A 408 5.15 -26.70 -0.89
C ASN A 408 6.20 -25.75 -1.46
N ILE A 409 7.37 -25.69 -0.84
CA ILE A 409 8.50 -24.96 -1.40
C ILE A 409 8.92 -25.67 -2.69
N PRO A 410 8.88 -25.01 -3.85
CA PRO A 410 9.28 -25.63 -5.11
C PRO A 410 10.80 -25.83 -5.13
N ALA A 411 11.23 -26.83 -5.91
CA ALA A 411 12.61 -26.85 -6.40
C ALA A 411 12.88 -25.62 -7.27
N LEU A 412 14.15 -25.28 -7.51
CA LEU A 412 14.49 -24.22 -8.47
C LEU A 412 13.88 -24.55 -9.85
N PRO A 413 13.23 -23.57 -10.52
CA PRO A 413 12.67 -23.79 -11.84
C PRO A 413 13.78 -24.03 -12.87
N ALA A 414 13.51 -24.79 -13.93
CA ALA A 414 14.51 -25.07 -14.96
C ALA A 414 14.92 -23.84 -15.80
N ALA A 415 14.09 -22.78 -15.80
CA ALA A 415 14.36 -21.51 -16.48
C ALA A 415 13.55 -20.37 -15.84
N ILE A 416 13.98 -19.12 -16.03
CA ILE A 416 13.27 -17.92 -15.53
C ILE A 416 12.93 -16.92 -16.64
N TRP A 417 11.85 -16.18 -16.41
CA TRP A 417 11.35 -15.10 -17.28
C TRP A 417 11.12 -15.51 -18.75
N ASN A 418 10.66 -16.75 -18.97
CA ASN A 418 10.12 -17.18 -20.26
C ASN A 418 8.64 -16.78 -20.39
N ASN A 419 7.94 -16.70 -19.27
CA ASN A 419 6.59 -16.17 -19.15
C ASN A 419 6.64 -14.84 -18.38
N GLN A 420 5.68 -13.96 -18.63
CA GLN A 420 5.47 -12.77 -17.81
C GLN A 420 5.06 -13.17 -16.39
N TRP A 421 5.66 -12.54 -15.38
CA TRP A 421 5.25 -12.74 -13.99
C TRP A 421 3.90 -12.07 -13.72
N HIS A 422 2.99 -12.81 -13.12
CA HIS A 422 1.73 -12.31 -12.61
C HIS A 422 1.57 -12.78 -11.14
N PRO A 423 1.38 -11.87 -10.18
CA PRO A 423 1.11 -12.25 -8.79
C PRO A 423 -0.21 -13.01 -8.73
N HIS A 424 -0.25 -14.09 -7.94
CA HIS A 424 -1.43 -14.93 -7.77
C HIS A 424 -2.40 -14.31 -6.75
N SER A 425 -3.01 -13.17 -7.07
CA SER A 425 -3.94 -12.50 -6.16
C SER A 425 -5.15 -11.85 -6.81
N GLU A 426 -6.29 -12.10 -6.18
CA GLU A 426 -7.44 -11.20 -6.21
C GLU A 426 -7.08 -9.97 -5.35
N VAL A 427 -7.26 -8.76 -5.89
CA VAL A 427 -7.00 -7.52 -5.15
C VAL A 427 -8.19 -7.24 -4.22
N ILE A 428 -7.90 -7.06 -2.93
CA ILE A 428 -8.91 -6.87 -1.87
C ILE A 428 -8.69 -5.53 -1.13
N HIS A 429 -7.45 -5.01 -1.10
CA HIS A 429 -7.10 -3.82 -0.31
C HIS A 429 -6.45 -2.72 -1.18
N ASP A 430 -7.04 -1.52 -1.18
CA ASP A 430 -6.60 -0.38 -2.01
C ASP A 430 -5.21 0.17 -1.65
N SER A 431 -4.81 0.06 -0.38
CA SER A 431 -3.50 0.48 0.12
C SER A 431 -3.10 -0.31 1.36
N TYR A 432 -1.80 -0.34 1.66
CA TYR A 432 -1.34 -0.83 2.96
C TYR A 432 -1.85 0.07 4.11
N GLN A 433 -2.52 -0.54 5.09
CA GLN A 433 -2.93 0.09 6.34
C GLN A 433 -2.85 -0.95 7.46
N GLU A 434 -2.22 -0.61 8.58
CA GLU A 434 -2.06 -1.53 9.73
C GLU A 434 -3.42 -1.96 10.31
N ASP A 435 -4.31 -1.00 10.59
CA ASP A 435 -5.67 -1.25 11.07
C ASP A 435 -6.44 -2.26 10.20
N ALA A 436 -6.28 -2.19 8.87
CA ALA A 436 -6.95 -3.10 7.94
C ALA A 436 -6.39 -4.53 8.03
N LEU A 437 -5.08 -4.67 8.26
CA LEU A 437 -4.41 -5.94 8.47
C LEU A 437 -4.83 -6.58 9.79
N CYS A 438 -4.76 -5.83 10.89
CA CYS A 438 -5.13 -6.29 12.22
C CYS A 438 -6.63 -6.62 12.32
N LEU A 439 -7.50 -5.82 11.67
CA LEU A 439 -8.93 -6.14 11.52
C LEU A 439 -9.14 -7.44 10.73
N ALA A 440 -8.39 -7.68 9.65
CA ALA A 440 -8.47 -8.92 8.89
C ALA A 440 -7.97 -10.14 9.69
N ALA A 441 -6.84 -10.01 10.39
CA ALA A 441 -6.25 -11.05 11.24
C ALA A 441 -7.17 -11.44 12.41
N THR A 442 -7.89 -10.48 12.99
CA THR A 442 -8.79 -10.71 14.14
C THR A 442 -10.25 -10.97 13.76
N SER A 443 -10.63 -10.75 12.50
CA SER A 443 -12.02 -10.85 12.01
C SER A 443 -12.73 -12.14 12.45
N GLY A 444 -13.90 -12.00 13.06
CA GLY A 444 -14.71 -13.11 13.58
C GLY A 444 -14.23 -13.72 14.90
N THR A 445 -13.12 -13.25 15.47
CA THR A 445 -12.54 -13.76 16.72
C THR A 445 -12.59 -12.71 17.83
N HIS A 446 -12.72 -13.15 19.09
CA HIS A 446 -12.56 -12.26 20.24
C HIS A 446 -11.14 -12.39 20.77
N THR A 447 -10.30 -11.42 20.44
CA THR A 447 -8.96 -11.27 20.99
C THR A 447 -9.00 -10.74 22.41
N ARG A 448 -7.93 -11.01 23.16
CA ARG A 448 -7.66 -10.35 24.45
C ARG A 448 -6.56 -9.34 24.21
N SER A 449 -6.68 -8.15 24.81
CA SER A 449 -5.60 -7.17 24.89
C SER A 449 -4.27 -7.84 25.23
N VAL A 450 -3.25 -7.62 24.41
CA VAL A 450 -1.89 -8.11 24.66
C VAL A 450 -1.08 -6.96 25.23
N MET A 451 -0.46 -7.23 26.38
CA MET A 451 0.22 -6.21 27.15
C MET A 451 1.65 -6.65 27.44
N TYR A 452 2.62 -6.04 26.77
CA TYR A 452 4.05 -6.29 26.93
C TYR A 452 4.59 -5.45 28.09
N LYS A 453 5.32 -6.06 29.02
CA LYS A 453 5.78 -5.39 30.26
C LYS A 453 7.25 -5.58 30.54
N GLY A 454 7.91 -4.50 30.97
CA GLY A 454 9.28 -4.51 31.47
C GLY A 454 9.65 -3.17 32.11
N GLU A 455 10.58 -3.16 33.06
CA GLU A 455 11.08 -1.94 33.69
C GLU A 455 11.94 -1.12 32.69
N SER A 456 12.41 -1.77 31.63
CA SER A 456 13.10 -1.18 30.47
C SER A 456 12.50 -1.65 29.14
N VAL A 457 12.77 -0.93 28.05
CA VAL A 457 12.35 -1.31 26.68
C VAL A 457 12.92 -2.68 26.30
N SER A 458 14.13 -3.00 26.76
CA SER A 458 14.79 -4.29 26.55
C SER A 458 14.08 -5.46 27.24
N GLU A 459 13.47 -5.23 28.41
CA GLU A 459 12.67 -6.25 29.11
C GLU A 459 11.29 -6.42 28.49
N ALA A 460 10.62 -5.33 28.10
CA ALA A 460 9.37 -5.41 27.37
C ALA A 460 9.56 -6.08 25.99
N ALA A 461 10.73 -5.92 25.38
CA ALA A 461 11.15 -6.67 24.20
C ALA A 461 11.35 -8.18 24.48
N ASP A 462 11.85 -8.57 25.66
CA ASP A 462 11.91 -9.98 26.05
C ASP A 462 10.52 -10.59 26.28
N ASP A 463 9.57 -9.84 26.84
CA ASP A 463 8.18 -10.29 26.98
C ASP A 463 7.48 -10.42 25.61
N LEU A 464 7.75 -9.50 24.67
CA LEU A 464 7.33 -9.61 23.26
C LEU A 464 7.92 -10.86 22.59
N LEU A 465 9.23 -11.10 22.71
CA LEU A 465 9.89 -12.30 22.16
C LEU A 465 9.31 -13.58 22.80
N GLY A 466 9.02 -13.55 24.10
CA GLY A 466 8.31 -14.62 24.81
C GLY A 466 6.89 -14.84 24.29
N ALA A 467 6.16 -13.77 23.94
CA ALA A 467 4.84 -13.84 23.34
C ALA A 467 4.87 -14.43 21.92
N LEU A 468 5.80 -13.99 21.08
CA LEU A 468 6.03 -14.57 19.74
C LEU A 468 6.38 -16.05 19.83
N GLY A 469 7.25 -16.44 20.77
CA GLY A 469 7.57 -17.85 21.05
C GLY A 469 6.34 -18.69 21.43
N ARG A 470 5.38 -18.13 22.18
CA ARG A 470 4.09 -18.79 22.47
C ARG A 470 3.24 -18.93 21.19
N CYS A 471 3.09 -17.87 20.40
CA CYS A 471 2.32 -17.89 19.16
C CYS A 471 2.86 -18.90 18.14
N VAL A 472 4.19 -19.03 18.03
CA VAL A 472 4.89 -20.05 17.24
C VAL A 472 4.52 -21.47 17.70
N ASN A 473 4.53 -21.74 19.00
CA ASN A 473 4.22 -23.06 19.55
C ASN A 473 2.73 -23.42 19.42
N ASP A 474 1.86 -22.43 19.56
CA ASP A 474 0.40 -22.59 19.45
C ASP A 474 -0.08 -22.61 17.98
N GLY A 475 0.75 -22.14 17.03
CA GLY A 475 0.39 -22.00 15.62
C GLY A 475 -0.61 -20.88 15.34
N ASP A 476 -0.62 -19.85 16.18
CA ASP A 476 -1.69 -18.84 16.25
C ASP A 476 -1.14 -17.47 16.64
N PHE A 477 -1.18 -16.53 15.70
CA PHE A 477 -0.71 -15.15 15.86
C PHE A 477 -1.84 -14.13 16.09
N THR A 478 -3.10 -14.58 16.20
CA THR A 478 -4.30 -13.71 16.26
C THR A 478 -4.24 -12.68 17.40
N SER A 479 -3.54 -12.97 18.50
CA SER A 479 -3.36 -12.04 19.62
C SER A 479 -2.30 -10.96 19.34
N VAL A 480 -1.17 -11.33 18.72
CA VAL A 480 -0.06 -10.41 18.37
C VAL A 480 -0.35 -9.61 17.10
N LEU A 481 -1.38 -9.99 16.34
CA LEU A 481 -1.93 -9.20 15.23
C LEU A 481 -3.26 -8.51 15.58
N SER A 482 -3.48 -8.18 16.85
CA SER A 482 -4.66 -7.43 17.29
C SER A 482 -4.36 -5.94 17.47
N ASP A 483 -5.36 -5.08 17.23
CA ASP A 483 -5.26 -3.63 17.46
C ASP A 483 -5.07 -3.28 18.95
N ASP A 484 -5.53 -4.15 19.84
CA ASP A 484 -5.48 -3.99 21.30
C ASP A 484 -4.11 -4.47 21.85
N GLN A 485 -3.03 -3.94 21.29
CA GLN A 485 -1.66 -4.15 21.75
C GLN A 485 -1.16 -2.92 22.52
N THR A 486 -0.60 -3.16 23.70
CA THR A 486 0.02 -2.11 24.51
C THR A 486 1.36 -2.56 25.05
N ALA A 487 2.38 -1.70 24.96
CA ALA A 487 3.58 -1.82 25.77
C ALA A 487 3.46 -0.89 26.98
N ILE A 488 3.85 -1.37 28.16
CA ILE A 488 3.78 -0.61 29.42
C ILE A 488 5.10 -0.73 30.16
N MET A 489 5.65 0.42 30.56
CA MET A 489 6.84 0.55 31.38
C MET A 489 6.44 0.98 32.80
N PRO A 490 6.28 0.02 33.73
CA PRO A 490 6.06 0.33 35.13
C PRO A 490 7.37 0.72 35.83
N VAL A 491 7.27 1.63 36.80
CA VAL A 491 8.30 1.85 37.82
C VAL A 491 7.67 1.60 39.19
N TYR A 492 8.44 1.00 40.10
CA TYR A 492 7.99 0.66 41.46
C TYR A 492 8.53 1.66 42.49
N GLU A 493 7.89 2.83 42.59
CA GLU A 493 8.20 3.78 43.66
C GLU A 493 7.44 3.43 44.94
N SER A 494 8.18 3.28 46.05
CA SER A 494 7.64 3.05 47.40
C SER A 494 6.62 1.89 47.53
N GLY A 495 6.74 0.87 46.67
CA GLY A 495 5.84 -0.30 46.66
C GLY A 495 4.51 -0.08 45.91
N THR A 496 4.31 1.09 45.31
CA THR A 496 3.23 1.35 44.35
C THR A 496 3.76 1.28 42.92
N GLN A 497 3.05 0.55 42.06
CA GLN A 497 3.36 0.48 40.63
C GLN A 497 2.80 1.72 39.93
N THR A 498 3.66 2.60 39.44
CA THR A 498 3.28 3.72 38.58
C THR A 498 3.63 3.38 37.13
N ILE A 499 2.76 3.74 36.18
CA ILE A 499 3.08 3.62 34.75
C ILE A 499 3.83 4.89 34.36
N VAL A 500 5.07 4.75 33.91
CA VAL A 500 5.92 5.88 33.50
C VAL A 500 5.81 6.13 32.00
N SER A 501 5.66 5.07 31.20
CA SER A 501 5.38 5.21 29.77
C SER A 501 4.49 4.08 29.25
N SER A 502 3.63 4.41 28.28
CA SER A 502 2.74 3.46 27.61
C SER A 502 2.17 4.05 26.32
N GLY A 503 1.92 3.19 25.33
CA GLY A 503 1.24 3.56 24.08
C GLY A 503 1.92 2.97 22.85
N GLU A 504 1.44 3.39 21.68
CA GLU A 504 1.90 2.93 20.36
C GLU A 504 3.40 3.21 20.12
N GLY A 505 3.88 4.42 20.45
CA GLY A 505 5.31 4.75 20.32
C GLY A 505 6.22 3.82 21.14
N ILE A 506 5.82 3.44 22.35
CA ILE A 506 6.57 2.48 23.17
C ILE A 506 6.45 1.06 22.62
N LEU A 507 5.29 0.68 22.04
CA LEU A 507 5.16 -0.59 21.34
C LEU A 507 6.13 -0.67 20.15
N HIS A 508 6.28 0.43 19.41
CA HIS A 508 7.22 0.55 18.29
C HIS A 508 8.68 0.45 18.74
N GLU A 509 9.06 1.17 19.80
CA GLU A 509 10.38 1.04 20.43
C GLU A 509 10.65 -0.40 20.90
N VAL A 510 9.66 -1.08 21.49
CA VAL A 510 9.75 -2.47 21.95
C VAL A 510 9.92 -3.46 20.80
N VAL A 511 9.17 -3.30 19.71
CA VAL A 511 9.30 -4.14 18.50
C VAL A 511 10.67 -3.94 17.84
N HIS A 512 11.12 -2.69 17.70
CA HIS A 512 12.45 -2.38 17.15
C HIS A 512 13.59 -2.87 18.07
N ALA A 513 13.48 -2.70 19.40
CA ALA A 513 14.46 -3.20 20.35
C ALA A 513 14.54 -4.74 20.33
N ALA A 514 13.41 -5.44 20.23
CA ALA A 514 13.39 -6.89 20.03
C ALA A 514 14.10 -7.29 18.73
N PHE A 515 13.91 -6.53 17.65
CA PHE A 515 14.55 -6.79 16.36
C PHE A 515 16.07 -6.61 16.45
N ILE A 516 16.55 -5.49 16.96
CA ILE A 516 17.99 -5.22 17.16
C ILE A 516 18.62 -6.26 18.11
N LYS A 517 17.93 -6.64 19.19
CA LYS A 517 18.38 -7.69 20.12
C LYS A 517 18.49 -9.04 19.44
N THR A 518 17.52 -9.42 18.62
CA THR A 518 17.54 -10.67 17.84
C THR A 518 18.67 -10.66 16.80
N LEU A 519 18.83 -9.55 16.08
CA LEU A 519 19.84 -9.33 15.06
C LEU A 519 21.27 -9.36 15.62
N THR A 520 21.50 -8.81 16.82
CA THR A 520 22.82 -8.77 17.46
C THR A 520 23.18 -10.07 18.18
N THR A 521 22.22 -10.72 18.86
CA THR A 521 22.48 -11.93 19.65
C THR A 521 22.46 -13.23 18.85
N THR A 522 21.52 -13.35 17.91
CA THR A 522 21.37 -14.55 17.07
C THR A 522 21.85 -14.32 15.65
N GLY A 523 21.64 -13.13 15.07
CA GLY A 523 21.93 -12.84 13.67
C GLY A 523 23.28 -13.33 13.14
N PRO A 524 24.43 -13.15 13.84
CA PRO A 524 25.73 -13.64 13.35
C PRO A 524 25.83 -15.16 13.17
N GLN A 525 24.89 -15.94 13.70
CA GLN A 525 24.81 -17.38 13.52
C GLN A 525 24.14 -17.77 12.20
N TRP A 526 23.40 -16.85 11.58
CA TRP A 526 22.50 -17.14 10.45
C TRP A 526 22.32 -16.05 9.40
N LEU A 527 23.05 -14.94 9.54
CA LEU A 527 23.13 -13.87 8.57
C LEU A 527 24.60 -13.65 8.24
N THR A 528 24.91 -13.61 6.95
CA THR A 528 26.24 -13.25 6.46
C THR A 528 26.19 -11.86 5.83
N PRO A 529 27.12 -10.94 6.18
CA PRO A 529 27.21 -9.64 5.53
C PRO A 529 27.67 -9.80 4.08
N ARG A 530 26.97 -9.12 3.17
CA ARG A 530 27.31 -8.99 1.76
C ARG A 530 28.20 -7.77 1.55
N SER A 531 28.82 -7.68 0.37
CA SER A 531 29.65 -6.54 -0.05
C SER A 531 28.88 -5.24 -0.27
N ASP A 532 27.55 -5.30 -0.43
CA ASP A 532 26.64 -4.16 -0.56
C ASP A 532 26.09 -3.65 0.79
N GLY A 533 26.53 -4.23 1.91
CA GLY A 533 26.08 -3.87 3.25
C GLY A 533 24.75 -4.52 3.68
N LYS A 534 24.11 -5.30 2.81
CA LYS A 534 22.92 -6.10 3.17
C LYS A 534 23.32 -7.44 3.79
N LEU A 535 22.34 -8.14 4.36
CA LEU A 535 22.52 -9.46 4.95
C LEU A 535 21.84 -10.52 4.07
N SER A 536 22.61 -11.53 3.65
CA SER A 536 22.07 -12.80 3.11
C SER A 536 21.96 -13.85 4.21
N ILE A 537 21.17 -14.89 3.99
CA ILE A 537 21.00 -15.95 4.98
C ILE A 537 22.20 -16.90 4.93
N LEU A 538 22.71 -17.24 6.10
CA LEU A 538 23.76 -18.21 6.34
C LEU A 538 23.15 -19.41 7.07
N PHE A 539 23.09 -20.58 6.45
CA PHE A 539 22.29 -21.68 6.99
C PHE A 539 23.09 -22.68 7.82
N VAL A 540 23.81 -22.18 8.83
CA VAL A 540 24.76 -22.99 9.61
C VAL A 540 24.12 -23.74 10.78
N ARG A 541 22.96 -23.30 11.31
CA ARG A 541 22.25 -23.95 12.41
C ARG A 541 20.75 -23.72 12.38
N SER A 542 20.01 -24.78 12.73
CA SER A 542 18.56 -24.72 12.90
C SER A 542 18.15 -23.74 14.01
N LEU A 543 17.28 -22.81 13.64
CA LEU A 543 16.82 -21.71 14.49
C LEU A 543 15.48 -21.98 15.14
N GLY A 544 15.26 -21.32 16.27
CA GLY A 544 13.90 -21.12 16.77
C GLY A 544 13.13 -20.20 15.82
N PHE A 545 11.96 -20.65 15.38
CA PHE A 545 11.06 -19.95 14.44
C PHE A 545 10.72 -18.49 14.83
N GLY A 546 10.87 -18.11 16.10
CA GLY A 546 10.50 -16.80 16.64
C GLY A 546 11.24 -15.61 16.02
N SER A 547 12.50 -15.76 15.62
CA SER A 547 13.29 -14.65 15.06
C SER A 547 12.71 -14.08 13.76
N TYR A 548 12.03 -14.92 12.98
CA TYR A 548 11.48 -14.57 11.67
C TYR A 548 10.10 -13.93 11.74
N THR A 549 9.29 -14.35 12.71
CA THR A 549 7.96 -13.76 12.97
C THR A 549 8.06 -12.28 13.33
N LEU A 550 9.18 -11.89 13.93
CA LEU A 550 9.49 -10.51 14.27
C LEU A 550 9.81 -9.64 13.05
N TRP A 551 10.38 -10.20 11.98
CA TRP A 551 10.58 -9.47 10.71
C TRP A 551 9.25 -9.16 10.04
N ALA A 552 8.32 -10.12 10.05
CA ALA A 552 6.96 -9.89 9.60
C ALA A 552 6.27 -8.83 10.47
N LEU A 553 6.38 -8.93 11.80
CA LEU A 553 5.81 -7.92 12.72
C LEU A 553 6.40 -6.51 12.52
N MET A 554 7.70 -6.37 12.26
CA MET A 554 8.34 -5.09 11.92
C MET A 554 7.65 -4.42 10.73
N MET A 555 7.45 -5.16 9.62
CA MET A 555 6.77 -4.62 8.44
C MET A 555 5.28 -4.34 8.67
N ILE A 556 4.62 -5.14 9.52
CA ILE A 556 3.23 -4.89 9.97
C ILE A 556 3.13 -3.61 10.80
N LYS A 557 4.20 -3.21 11.49
CA LYS A 557 4.31 -1.91 12.18
C LYS A 557 4.92 -0.81 11.29
N GLY A 558 4.99 -1.03 9.98
CA GLY A 558 5.47 -0.05 8.99
C GLY A 558 6.99 0.13 8.92
N PHE A 559 7.78 -0.66 9.66
CA PHE A 559 9.24 -0.57 9.68
C PHE A 559 9.89 -1.41 8.57
N ALA A 560 10.85 -0.79 7.87
CA ALA A 560 11.78 -1.53 7.03
C ALA A 560 12.64 -2.48 7.86
N VAL A 561 12.89 -3.68 7.32
CA VAL A 561 13.68 -4.71 7.99
C VAL A 561 15.17 -4.58 7.61
N ASP A 562 15.78 -3.41 7.78
CA ASP A 562 17.20 -3.22 7.44
C ASP A 562 18.11 -3.99 8.42
N PRO A 563 19.16 -4.73 7.96
CA PRO A 563 19.77 -4.75 6.62
C PRO A 563 19.35 -5.96 5.76
N ILE A 564 18.14 -6.49 5.93
CA ILE A 564 17.64 -7.63 5.14
C ILE A 564 17.35 -7.19 3.70
N ASP A 565 17.63 -8.08 2.75
CA ASP A 565 17.42 -7.82 1.33
C ASP A 565 15.93 -7.86 0.96
N VAL A 566 15.45 -6.81 0.29
CA VAL A 566 14.07 -6.66 -0.23
C VAL A 566 13.71 -7.79 -1.20
N ALA A 567 14.67 -8.29 -1.97
CA ALA A 567 14.47 -9.42 -2.88
C ALA A 567 14.34 -10.76 -2.13
N LEU A 568 14.94 -10.91 -0.95
CA LEU A 568 14.64 -12.04 -0.07
C LEU A 568 13.20 -11.95 0.46
N LEU A 569 12.75 -10.76 0.89
CA LEU A 569 11.37 -10.57 1.36
C LEU A 569 10.34 -10.89 0.26
N GLN A 570 10.55 -10.40 -0.97
CA GLN A 570 9.74 -10.72 -2.15
C GLN A 570 9.69 -12.23 -2.45
N PHE A 571 10.83 -12.93 -2.34
CA PHE A 571 10.90 -14.38 -2.52
C PHE A 571 10.07 -15.14 -1.46
N LEU A 572 10.18 -14.75 -0.19
CA LEU A 572 9.40 -15.33 0.92
C LEU A 572 7.89 -15.04 0.79
N PHE A 573 7.52 -13.83 0.36
CA PHE A 573 6.13 -13.43 0.16
C PHE A 573 5.41 -14.21 -0.92
N HIS A 574 6.12 -14.90 -1.81
CA HIS A 574 5.57 -15.76 -2.87
C HIS A 574 5.90 -17.25 -2.67
N ASP A 575 5.96 -17.71 -1.42
CA ASP A 575 6.18 -19.12 -1.04
C ASP A 575 7.46 -19.72 -1.66
N CYS A 576 8.53 -18.92 -1.67
CA CYS A 576 9.83 -19.27 -2.27
C CYS A 576 9.77 -19.50 -3.80
N ASN A 577 8.83 -18.85 -4.49
CA ASN A 577 8.76 -18.86 -5.95
C ASN A 577 9.74 -17.84 -6.55
N LEU A 578 10.81 -18.31 -7.19
CA LEU A 578 11.85 -17.45 -7.78
C LEU A 578 11.33 -16.54 -8.91
N HIS A 579 10.22 -16.88 -9.57
CA HIS A 579 9.64 -16.03 -10.61
C HIS A 579 9.10 -14.69 -10.06
N SER A 580 8.91 -14.54 -8.74
CA SER A 580 8.57 -13.25 -8.11
C SER A 580 9.69 -12.21 -8.19
N LEU A 581 10.92 -12.65 -8.45
CA LEU A 581 12.07 -11.79 -8.75
C LEU A 581 12.12 -11.50 -10.26
N HIS A 582 11.11 -10.78 -10.74
CA HIS A 582 10.95 -10.44 -12.15
C HIS A 582 11.87 -9.28 -12.59
N PRO A 583 12.12 -9.12 -13.91
CA PRO A 583 13.10 -8.15 -14.38
C PRO A 583 12.80 -6.69 -14.01
N THR A 584 11.54 -6.31 -13.81
CA THR A 584 11.18 -4.94 -13.40
C THR A 584 11.59 -4.69 -11.95
N PHE A 585 11.24 -5.61 -11.05
CA PHE A 585 11.63 -5.59 -9.64
C PHE A 585 13.15 -5.56 -9.46
N LEU A 586 13.89 -6.39 -10.23
CA LEU A 586 15.36 -6.38 -10.16
C LEU A 586 15.99 -5.11 -10.74
N SER A 587 15.37 -4.38 -11.66
CA SER A 587 15.91 -3.07 -12.09
C SER A 587 15.83 -2.02 -11.00
N GLU A 588 14.85 -2.13 -10.10
CA GLU A 588 14.66 -1.19 -8.99
C GLU A 588 15.59 -1.54 -7.83
N TRP A 589 15.56 -2.79 -7.38
CA TRP A 589 16.26 -3.21 -6.15
C TRP A 589 17.67 -3.74 -6.37
N HIS A 590 17.96 -4.38 -7.51
CA HIS A 590 19.25 -5.03 -7.80
C HIS A 590 19.75 -4.81 -9.24
N PRO A 591 19.93 -3.55 -9.68
CA PRO A 591 20.23 -3.24 -11.07
C PRO A 591 21.52 -3.88 -11.59
N ILE A 592 22.51 -4.13 -10.72
CA ILE A 592 23.75 -4.83 -11.07
C ILE A 592 23.47 -6.32 -11.36
N VAL A 593 22.69 -6.99 -10.51
CA VAL A 593 22.30 -8.41 -10.72
C VAL A 593 21.48 -8.53 -12.00
N LYS A 594 20.48 -7.66 -12.20
CA LYS A 594 19.73 -7.60 -13.46
C LYS A 594 20.66 -7.48 -14.66
N ASN A 595 21.60 -6.53 -14.63
CA ASN A 595 22.52 -6.30 -15.74
C ASN A 595 23.40 -7.53 -16.05
N VAL A 596 23.86 -8.25 -15.02
CA VAL A 596 24.59 -9.53 -15.19
C VAL A 596 23.68 -10.58 -15.88
N LEU A 597 22.45 -10.73 -15.41
CA LEU A 597 21.49 -11.73 -15.90
C LEU A 597 21.00 -11.42 -17.32
N ASP A 598 20.78 -10.14 -17.66
CA ASP A 598 20.45 -9.68 -19.01
C ASP A 598 21.63 -9.95 -19.98
N HIS A 599 22.88 -9.71 -19.57
CA HIS A 599 24.06 -10.05 -20.39
C HIS A 599 24.23 -11.56 -20.57
N TRP A 600 23.99 -12.37 -19.53
CA TRP A 600 24.00 -13.83 -19.63
C TRP A 600 22.94 -14.31 -20.62
N LYS A 601 21.67 -13.92 -20.42
CA LYS A 601 20.54 -14.30 -21.28
C LYS A 601 20.71 -13.83 -22.73
N ALA A 602 21.30 -12.66 -22.96
CA ALA A 602 21.60 -12.16 -24.29
C ALA A 602 22.72 -12.92 -25.02
N GLY A 603 23.66 -13.54 -24.28
CA GLY A 603 24.67 -14.42 -24.86
C GLY A 603 24.08 -15.74 -25.38
N GLY A 604 23.05 -16.28 -24.74
CA GLY A 604 22.52 -17.62 -25.06
C GLY A 604 23.53 -18.74 -24.77
N PRO A 605 23.30 -19.98 -25.23
CA PRO A 605 24.20 -21.11 -24.98
C PRO A 605 25.55 -20.98 -25.70
N ASP A 606 25.56 -20.48 -26.94
CA ASP A 606 26.77 -20.43 -27.80
C ASP A 606 27.54 -19.09 -27.73
N GLY A 607 27.00 -18.08 -27.04
CA GLY A 607 27.61 -16.73 -27.00
C GLY A 607 28.84 -16.62 -26.08
N ASP A 608 29.61 -15.56 -26.29
CA ASP A 608 30.77 -15.25 -25.47
C ASP A 608 30.35 -14.80 -24.07
N VAL A 609 30.80 -15.55 -23.05
CA VAL A 609 30.57 -15.28 -21.63
C VAL A 609 31.80 -14.67 -20.94
N ASN A 610 32.92 -14.48 -21.64
CA ASN A 610 34.15 -13.87 -21.11
C ASN A 610 34.03 -12.36 -20.86
N ILE A 611 32.81 -11.87 -20.64
CA ILE A 611 32.49 -10.51 -20.22
C ILE A 611 32.94 -10.34 -18.76
N PRO A 612 33.77 -9.34 -18.42
CA PRO A 612 34.29 -9.18 -17.05
C PRO A 612 33.22 -9.12 -15.96
N LEU A 613 32.03 -8.60 -16.28
CA LEU A 613 30.86 -8.55 -15.39
C LEU A 613 30.36 -9.96 -15.01
N ILE A 614 30.22 -10.86 -15.99
CA ILE A 614 29.80 -12.25 -15.78
C ILE A 614 30.89 -13.01 -15.03
N ALA A 615 32.14 -12.88 -15.46
CA ALA A 615 33.28 -13.54 -14.81
C ALA A 615 33.43 -13.14 -13.34
N SER A 616 33.29 -11.85 -13.02
CA SER A 616 33.31 -11.37 -11.64
C SER A 616 32.14 -11.94 -10.81
N HIS A 617 30.96 -12.09 -11.40
CA HIS A 617 29.79 -12.64 -10.71
C HIS A 617 29.97 -14.14 -10.39
N LEU A 618 30.38 -14.94 -11.38
CA LEU A 618 30.62 -16.38 -11.21
C LEU A 618 31.74 -16.65 -10.19
N ALA A 619 32.82 -15.87 -10.22
CA ALA A 619 33.88 -15.95 -9.22
C ALA A 619 33.36 -15.61 -7.80
N THR A 620 32.49 -14.59 -7.66
CA THR A 620 32.01 -14.11 -6.36
C THR A 620 30.96 -15.04 -5.73
N PHE A 621 29.93 -15.45 -6.48
CA PHE A 621 28.76 -16.15 -5.93
C PHE A 621 28.79 -17.67 -6.14
N HIS A 622 29.52 -18.16 -7.15
CA HIS A 622 29.60 -19.59 -7.48
C HIS A 622 30.99 -20.19 -7.18
N ASN A 623 32.03 -19.36 -7.04
CA ASN A 623 33.44 -19.79 -6.97
C ASN A 623 33.84 -20.63 -8.20
N ILE A 624 33.40 -20.18 -9.40
CA ILE A 624 33.64 -20.84 -10.69
C ILE A 624 34.38 -19.88 -11.63
N GLU A 625 35.41 -20.36 -12.32
CA GLU A 625 36.03 -19.63 -13.43
C GLU A 625 35.12 -19.61 -14.66
N VAL A 626 35.00 -18.46 -15.33
CA VAL A 626 34.15 -18.30 -16.54
C VAL A 626 34.50 -19.27 -17.68
N SER A 627 35.75 -19.73 -17.72
CA SER A 627 36.25 -20.77 -18.63
C SER A 627 35.47 -22.09 -18.51
N ALA A 628 35.06 -22.47 -17.30
CA ALA A 628 34.36 -23.73 -17.02
C ALA A 628 32.91 -23.77 -17.55
N VAL A 629 32.31 -22.61 -17.83
CA VAL A 629 30.94 -22.48 -18.37
C VAL A 629 30.91 -21.99 -19.82
N SER A 630 32.10 -21.94 -20.47
CA SER A 630 32.24 -21.55 -21.87
C SER A 630 31.56 -22.55 -22.82
N THR A 631 31.67 -23.84 -22.55
CA THR A 631 30.97 -24.93 -23.25
C THR A 631 29.74 -25.35 -22.44
N ARG A 632 28.57 -24.80 -22.77
CA ARG A 632 27.28 -25.09 -22.13
C ARG A 632 26.23 -25.40 -23.18
N ASP A 633 25.31 -26.31 -22.87
CA ASP A 633 24.09 -26.47 -23.66
C ASP A 633 22.99 -25.50 -23.19
N ARG A 634 21.82 -25.57 -23.83
CA ARG A 634 20.70 -24.70 -23.51
C ARG A 634 20.15 -24.91 -22.10
N GLU A 635 20.09 -26.16 -21.63
CA GLU A 635 19.56 -26.51 -20.31
C GLU A 635 20.51 -26.01 -19.21
N THR A 636 21.82 -26.23 -19.37
CA THR A 636 22.85 -25.69 -18.48
C THR A 636 22.87 -24.17 -18.48
N HIS A 637 22.63 -23.52 -19.64
CA HIS A 637 22.60 -22.07 -19.74
C HIS A 637 21.42 -21.44 -18.98
N GLU A 638 20.20 -21.99 -19.15
CA GLU A 638 19.00 -21.54 -18.43
C GLU A 638 19.07 -21.90 -16.94
N GLY A 639 19.55 -23.10 -16.60
CA GLY A 639 19.73 -23.54 -15.21
C GLY A 639 20.74 -22.67 -14.45
N LEU A 640 21.86 -22.28 -15.08
CA LEU A 640 22.82 -21.37 -14.46
C LEU A 640 22.28 -19.93 -14.36
N LEU A 641 21.42 -19.48 -15.28
CA LEU A 641 20.71 -18.19 -15.14
C LEU A 641 19.82 -18.18 -13.87
N VAL A 642 19.11 -19.28 -13.62
CA VAL A 642 18.31 -19.49 -12.40
C VAL A 642 19.19 -19.47 -11.15
N GLU A 643 20.31 -20.21 -11.18
CA GLU A 643 21.23 -20.29 -10.04
C GLU A 643 21.93 -18.96 -9.75
N MET A 644 22.33 -18.19 -10.77
CA MET A 644 22.92 -16.85 -10.62
C MET A 644 21.95 -15.89 -9.92
N LEU A 645 20.69 -15.86 -10.34
CA LEU A 645 19.66 -15.08 -9.64
C LEU A 645 19.51 -15.55 -8.19
N TYR A 646 19.34 -16.84 -7.97
CA TYR A 646 19.11 -17.40 -6.64
C TYR A 646 20.27 -17.11 -5.67
N ARG A 647 21.52 -17.38 -6.07
CA ARG A 647 22.70 -17.18 -5.22
C ARG A 647 23.02 -15.71 -4.95
N SER A 648 22.73 -14.83 -5.90
CA SER A 648 23.00 -13.39 -5.74
C SER A 648 22.07 -12.69 -4.74
N VAL A 649 20.90 -13.28 -4.46
CA VAL A 649 19.89 -12.72 -3.55
C VAL A 649 19.79 -13.53 -2.25
N ILE A 650 19.54 -14.84 -2.37
CA ILE A 650 19.19 -15.72 -1.24
C ILE A 650 20.44 -16.24 -0.54
N GLY A 651 21.35 -16.86 -1.31
CA GLY A 651 22.58 -17.48 -0.83
C GLY A 651 22.90 -18.80 -1.52
N SER A 652 23.91 -19.52 -1.04
CA SER A 652 24.42 -20.77 -1.63
C SER A 652 23.59 -22.03 -1.35
N GLU A 653 22.58 -21.93 -0.50
CA GLU A 653 21.90 -23.06 0.13
C GLU A 653 20.53 -23.31 -0.52
N PRO A 654 20.08 -24.57 -0.70
CA PRO A 654 18.95 -24.90 -1.56
C PRO A 654 17.60 -24.36 -1.03
N PRO A 655 16.59 -24.12 -1.90
CA PRO A 655 15.25 -23.66 -1.47
C PRO A 655 14.61 -24.52 -0.37
N LEU A 656 14.86 -25.83 -0.44
CA LEU A 656 14.36 -26.83 0.50
C LEU A 656 15.14 -26.89 1.84
N HIS A 657 16.09 -25.99 2.07
CA HIS A 657 16.84 -25.95 3.32
C HIS A 657 15.87 -25.75 4.51
N PRO A 658 15.94 -26.56 5.59
CA PRO A 658 14.95 -26.55 6.68
C PRO A 658 14.77 -25.19 7.35
N ASP A 659 15.81 -24.36 7.36
CA ASP A 659 15.77 -23.01 7.94
C ASP A 659 15.10 -21.99 7.01
N LEU A 660 15.15 -22.19 5.69
CA LEU A 660 14.39 -21.41 4.72
C LEU A 660 12.90 -21.80 4.75
N VAL A 661 12.60 -23.07 5.02
CA VAL A 661 11.26 -23.55 5.40
C VAL A 661 10.79 -22.91 6.72
N ALA A 662 11.66 -22.79 7.72
CA ALA A 662 11.32 -22.14 8.98
C ALA A 662 11.10 -20.62 8.84
N LEU A 663 11.93 -19.95 8.03
CA LEU A 663 11.83 -18.53 7.70
C LEU A 663 10.53 -18.19 6.96
N SER A 664 10.23 -18.90 5.88
CA SER A 664 8.98 -18.72 5.11
C SER A 664 7.73 -18.98 5.97
N ARG A 665 7.74 -20.01 6.83
CA ARG A 665 6.67 -20.24 7.81
C ARG A 665 6.57 -19.15 8.87
N GLY A 666 7.69 -18.58 9.33
CA GLY A 666 7.69 -17.45 10.25
C GLY A 666 7.04 -16.20 9.66
N PHE A 667 7.11 -16.04 8.33
CA PHE A 667 6.47 -14.96 7.59
C PHE A 667 4.96 -15.17 7.35
N TRP A 668 4.44 -16.39 7.51
CA TRP A 668 3.01 -16.64 7.29
C TRP A 668 2.11 -16.05 8.39
N LEU A 669 2.56 -16.03 9.64
CA LEU A 669 1.78 -15.55 10.81
C LEU A 669 0.31 -16.03 10.82
N PRO A 670 0.04 -17.36 10.80
CA PRO A 670 -1.31 -17.89 10.71
C PRO A 670 -2.20 -17.45 11.90
N CYS A 671 -3.45 -17.08 11.59
CA CYS A 671 -4.47 -16.71 12.58
C CYS A 671 -5.65 -17.71 12.58
N ARG A 672 -6.44 -17.71 13.66
CA ARG A 672 -7.54 -18.68 13.89
C ARG A 672 -8.64 -18.67 12.82
N ASN A 673 -8.81 -17.56 12.12
CA ASN A 673 -9.79 -17.40 11.06
C ASN A 673 -9.28 -17.82 9.66
N GLY A 674 -8.04 -18.33 9.58
CA GLY A 674 -7.40 -18.75 8.33
C GLY A 674 -6.59 -17.66 7.63
N PHE A 675 -6.56 -16.43 8.15
CA PHE A 675 -5.71 -15.36 7.66
C PHE A 675 -4.22 -15.74 7.76
N THR A 676 -3.45 -15.37 6.73
CA THR A 676 -1.98 -15.31 6.78
C THR A 676 -1.52 -13.94 6.29
N PHE A 677 -0.40 -13.46 6.83
CA PHE A 677 0.21 -12.19 6.42
C PHE A 677 0.63 -12.20 4.94
N THR A 678 1.12 -13.33 4.43
CA THR A 678 1.46 -13.50 3.01
C THR A 678 0.25 -13.38 2.08
N GLN A 679 -0.93 -13.86 2.47
CA GLN A 679 -2.17 -13.65 1.70
C GLN A 679 -2.54 -12.17 1.66
N PHE A 680 -2.47 -11.48 2.80
CA PHE A 680 -2.77 -10.05 2.89
C PHE A 680 -1.88 -9.22 1.97
N ILE A 681 -0.55 -9.40 2.04
CA ILE A 681 0.42 -8.67 1.19
C ILE A 681 0.13 -8.88 -0.30
N ARG A 682 -0.21 -10.11 -0.71
CA ARG A 682 -0.55 -10.40 -2.12
C ARG A 682 -1.83 -9.67 -2.55
N SER A 683 -2.80 -9.50 -1.65
CA SER A 683 -4.10 -8.85 -1.93
C SER A 683 -4.10 -7.30 -1.86
N VAL A 684 -2.97 -6.68 -1.51
CA VAL A 684 -2.76 -5.22 -1.64
C VAL A 684 -2.74 -4.83 -3.12
N LEU A 685 -3.29 -3.66 -3.46
CA LEU A 685 -3.24 -3.09 -4.80
C LEU A 685 -1.79 -2.91 -5.27
N GLY A 686 -1.45 -3.49 -6.41
CA GLY A 686 -0.07 -3.55 -6.91
C GLY A 686 0.83 -4.57 -6.18
N GLY A 687 0.23 -5.44 -5.35
CA GLY A 687 0.83 -6.62 -4.74
C GLY A 687 1.99 -6.34 -3.78
N SER A 688 2.82 -7.36 -3.60
CA SER A 688 4.00 -7.33 -2.74
C SER A 688 5.02 -6.26 -3.15
N ASP A 689 5.16 -5.98 -4.45
CA ASP A 689 6.03 -4.91 -4.97
C ASP A 689 5.64 -3.56 -4.37
N THR A 690 4.35 -3.20 -4.43
CA THR A 690 3.84 -1.92 -3.90
C THR A 690 3.89 -1.87 -2.37
N PHE A 691 3.62 -3.00 -1.71
CA PHE A 691 3.81 -3.13 -0.26
C PHE A 691 5.28 -2.93 0.16
N LEU A 692 6.23 -3.58 -0.52
CA LEU A 692 7.66 -3.45 -0.24
C LEU A 692 8.16 -2.03 -0.52
N VAL A 693 7.76 -1.41 -1.63
CA VAL A 693 8.06 0.01 -1.87
C VAL A 693 7.52 0.87 -0.71
N SER A 694 6.27 0.63 -0.27
CA SER A 694 5.66 1.41 0.82
C SER A 694 6.41 1.26 2.15
N VAL A 695 6.80 0.05 2.54
CA VAL A 695 7.49 -0.24 3.82
C VAL A 695 8.98 0.07 3.77
N MET A 696 9.62 0.03 2.61
CA MET A 696 11.04 0.38 2.46
C MET A 696 11.25 1.89 2.21
N THR A 697 10.21 2.63 1.81
CA THR A 697 10.24 4.09 1.65
C THR A 697 9.49 4.85 2.74
N SER A 698 8.79 4.16 3.66
CA SER A 698 8.23 4.78 4.87
C SER A 698 9.32 5.34 5.79
N VAL A 699 10.53 4.76 5.76
CA VAL A 699 11.69 5.22 6.53
C VAL A 699 12.09 6.63 6.13
N VAL A 700 11.73 7.58 6.98
CA VAL A 700 12.09 8.99 6.90
C VAL A 700 13.54 9.15 7.37
N GLY A 701 14.47 8.89 6.45
CA GLY A 701 15.89 9.15 6.67
C GLY A 701 16.15 10.60 7.16
N PRO A 702 17.22 10.85 7.94
CA PRO A 702 17.48 12.15 8.56
C PRO A 702 17.36 13.37 7.62
N LEU A 703 17.84 13.25 6.38
CA LEU A 703 17.75 14.30 5.37
C LEU A 703 16.31 14.56 4.92
N THR A 704 15.50 13.51 4.77
CA THR A 704 14.07 13.61 4.45
C THR A 704 13.34 14.29 5.60
N LEU A 705 13.62 13.88 6.84
CA LEU A 705 13.03 14.49 8.05
C LEU A 705 13.35 15.99 8.13
N LEU A 706 14.62 16.36 7.95
CA LEU A 706 15.08 17.76 7.92
C LEU A 706 14.40 18.59 6.83
N SER A 707 14.07 18.00 5.67
CA SER A 707 13.32 18.69 4.61
C SER A 707 11.87 19.02 4.98
N HIS A 708 11.32 18.36 6.01
CA HIS A 708 9.97 18.57 6.52
C HIS A 708 9.92 19.37 7.84
N ILE A 709 11.05 19.54 8.54
CA ILE A 709 11.12 20.32 9.80
C ILE A 709 11.53 21.77 9.52
N SER A 710 10.64 22.72 9.83
CA SER A 710 10.99 24.14 9.87
C SER A 710 11.69 24.50 11.19
N ILE A 711 13.02 24.45 11.21
CA ILE A 711 13.83 24.84 12.37
C ILE A 711 13.88 26.37 12.45
N SER A 712 13.03 26.96 13.32
CA SER A 712 12.97 28.40 13.58
C SER A 712 13.48 28.72 15.00
N PRO A 713 14.81 28.83 15.21
CA PRO A 713 15.36 29.20 16.51
C PRO A 713 14.93 30.61 16.92
N ALA A 714 14.85 30.87 18.22
CA ALA A 714 14.67 32.23 18.73
C ALA A 714 15.80 33.15 18.17
N PRO A 715 15.51 34.41 17.79
CA PRO A 715 16.43 35.25 17.03
C PRO A 715 17.81 35.41 17.69
N ASN A 716 17.85 35.48 19.01
CA ASN A 716 19.08 35.63 19.79
C ASN A 716 19.85 34.31 19.93
N LEU A 717 19.16 33.16 19.87
CA LEU A 717 19.74 31.83 20.13
C LEU A 717 20.74 31.45 19.04
N SER A 718 20.42 31.73 17.77
CA SER A 718 21.31 31.45 16.63
C SER A 718 22.62 32.20 16.73
N GLU A 719 22.59 33.48 17.12
CA GLU A 719 23.81 34.28 17.24
C GLU A 719 24.65 33.84 18.44
N LEU A 720 24.01 33.52 19.58
CA LEU A 720 24.69 33.00 20.77
C LEU A 720 25.35 31.65 20.51
N ILE A 721 24.65 30.71 19.86
CA ILE A 721 25.19 29.40 19.49
C ILE A 721 26.35 29.57 18.50
N ARG A 722 26.18 30.37 17.45
CA ARG A 722 27.25 30.63 16.47
C ARG A 722 28.49 31.25 17.09
N ALA A 723 28.32 32.13 18.07
CA ALA A 723 29.43 32.73 18.82
C ALA A 723 30.12 31.73 19.77
N ALA A 724 29.36 30.80 20.36
CA ALA A 724 29.89 29.78 21.28
C ALA A 724 30.58 28.62 20.56
N MET A 725 30.02 28.17 19.43
CA MET A 725 30.44 26.99 18.65
C MET A 725 31.41 27.34 17.50
N GLY A 726 31.90 28.57 17.43
CA GLY A 726 32.95 28.96 16.47
C GLY A 726 32.50 29.11 15.01
N GLY A 727 31.19 29.14 14.74
CA GLY A 727 30.65 29.39 13.39
C GLY A 727 29.43 28.54 13.00
N GLU A 728 29.21 27.41 13.68
CA GLU A 728 28.06 26.52 13.45
C GLU A 728 26.73 27.19 13.84
N SER A 729 25.69 27.02 13.03
CA SER A 729 24.34 27.44 13.37
C SER A 729 23.61 26.36 14.17
N PHE A 730 22.52 26.76 14.85
CA PHE A 730 21.62 25.80 15.51
C PHE A 730 21.05 24.74 14.57
N THR A 731 20.82 25.12 13.30
CA THR A 731 20.33 24.22 12.26
C THR A 731 21.39 23.19 11.86
N ASP A 732 22.66 23.59 11.80
CA ASP A 732 23.77 22.68 11.49
C ASP A 732 23.93 21.66 12.62
N ILE A 733 23.92 22.11 13.88
CA ILE A 733 24.03 21.24 15.06
C ILE A 733 22.87 20.25 15.16
N LEU A 734 21.63 20.67 14.85
CA LEU A 734 20.49 19.76 14.77
C LEU A 734 20.61 18.79 13.59
N THR A 735 21.12 19.26 12.44
CA THR A 735 21.36 18.43 11.25
C THR A 735 22.39 17.35 11.56
N ASP A 736 23.53 17.72 12.13
CA ASP A 736 24.61 16.81 12.51
C ASP A 736 24.15 15.83 13.60
N TYR A 737 23.32 16.27 14.54
CA TYR A 737 22.60 15.37 15.45
C TYR A 737 21.78 14.36 14.64
N PHE A 738 20.77 14.77 13.87
CA PHE A 738 19.93 13.82 13.12
C PHE A 738 20.73 12.90 12.19
N MET A 739 21.83 13.38 11.59
CA MET A 739 22.74 12.61 10.74
C MET A 739 23.65 11.62 11.48
N GLY A 740 23.65 11.61 12.81
CA GLY A 740 24.38 10.62 13.62
C GLY A 740 25.75 11.05 14.14
N ALA A 741 26.11 12.34 14.07
CA ALA A 741 27.43 12.84 14.50
C ALA A 741 27.69 12.83 16.02
N GLY A 742 26.79 12.25 16.82
CA GLY A 742 26.85 12.21 18.29
C GLY A 742 25.93 13.22 18.96
N ILE A 743 26.19 13.51 20.24
CA ILE A 743 25.47 14.54 21.01
C ILE A 743 25.99 15.95 20.69
N PRO A 744 25.11 16.95 20.42
CA PRO A 744 25.41 18.36 20.55
C PRO A 744 26.04 18.68 21.91
N TRP A 745 27.34 18.96 21.90
CA TRP A 745 28.13 19.34 23.07
C TRP A 745 28.19 18.26 24.18
N PRO A 746 28.98 17.18 23.99
CA PRO A 746 29.00 16.02 24.90
C PRO A 746 29.37 16.33 26.36
N GLU A 747 30.18 17.35 26.63
CA GLU A 747 30.55 17.72 28.00
C GLU A 747 29.37 18.28 28.80
N ALA A 748 28.58 19.20 28.21
CA ALA A 748 27.37 19.69 28.84
C ALA A 748 26.32 18.57 29.01
N PHE A 749 26.29 17.61 28.10
CA PHE A 749 25.46 16.42 28.26
C PHE A 749 25.91 15.51 29.40
N LYS A 750 27.21 15.30 29.62
CA LYS A 750 27.71 14.55 30.79
C LYS A 750 27.27 15.20 32.10
N GLU A 751 27.31 16.54 32.17
CA GLU A 751 26.79 17.28 33.32
C GLU A 751 25.27 17.10 33.47
N ALA A 752 24.49 17.20 32.38
CA ALA A 752 23.05 17.02 32.42
C ALA A 752 22.56 15.56 32.60
N LYS A 753 23.41 14.56 32.32
CA LYS A 753 23.03 13.14 32.22
C LYS A 753 22.27 12.61 33.44
N HIS A 754 22.66 13.04 34.64
CA HIS A 754 22.07 12.62 35.91
C HIS A 754 20.70 13.24 36.22
N HIS A 755 20.16 14.09 35.35
CA HIS A 755 18.80 14.62 35.42
C HIS A 755 17.79 13.86 34.55
N PHE A 756 18.27 12.98 33.66
CA PHE A 756 17.40 12.11 32.88
C PHE A 756 17.04 10.84 33.68
N PRO A 757 15.82 10.30 33.55
CA PRO A 757 15.47 9.02 34.18
C PRO A 757 16.34 7.88 33.65
N ASP A 758 16.78 6.98 34.55
CA ASP A 758 17.56 5.78 34.21
C ASP A 758 16.83 4.80 33.24
N VAL A 759 15.53 5.03 32.99
CA VAL A 759 14.71 4.31 32.02
C VAL A 759 15.19 4.50 30.57
N VAL A 760 15.86 5.62 30.27
CA VAL A 760 16.42 5.88 28.93
C VAL A 760 17.88 5.44 28.88
N ASP A 761 18.22 4.47 28.02
CA ASP A 761 19.61 4.01 27.87
C ASP A 761 20.48 5.02 27.09
N LEU A 762 20.97 6.02 27.81
CA LEU A 762 21.90 7.03 27.33
C LEU A 762 23.34 6.50 27.12
N SER A 763 23.57 5.18 27.10
CA SER A 763 24.87 4.61 26.68
C SER A 763 25.02 4.51 25.16
N LEU A 764 23.90 4.43 24.44
CA LEU A 764 23.87 4.29 22.99
C LEU A 764 23.72 5.64 22.25
N ILE A 765 23.66 6.77 22.96
CA ILE A 765 23.30 8.09 22.38
C ILE A 765 24.19 8.58 21.22
N ASP A 766 25.46 8.18 21.18
CA ASP A 766 26.37 8.49 20.07
C ASP A 766 26.30 7.47 18.92
N LYS A 767 25.35 6.52 18.95
CA LYS A 767 25.13 5.53 17.89
C LYS A 767 24.01 5.98 16.94
N PRO A 768 24.10 5.67 15.64
CA PRO A 768 23.04 5.97 14.68
C PRO A 768 21.66 5.39 15.06
N HIS A 769 21.63 4.25 15.75
CA HIS A 769 20.41 3.52 16.12
C HIS A 769 19.75 3.96 17.44
N PHE A 770 20.34 4.90 18.20
CA PHE A 770 19.65 5.52 19.34
C PHE A 770 18.58 6.51 18.89
N ARG A 771 18.69 7.00 17.65
CA ARG A 771 17.74 7.90 17.03
C ARG A 771 16.60 7.06 16.48
N ALA A 772 15.37 7.46 16.75
CA ALA A 772 14.21 6.88 16.08
C ALA A 772 14.39 7.08 14.56
N GLN A 773 14.62 5.98 13.86
CA GLN A 773 14.37 5.90 12.42
C GLN A 773 12.87 5.66 12.29
N ILE A 774 12.15 6.75 12.05
CA ILE A 774 10.70 6.76 11.82
C ILE A 774 10.45 6.35 10.38
#